data_AF-A0A396BNC5-F1
#
_entry.id   AF-A0A396BNC5-F1
#
_cell.length_a   1.000
_cell.length_b   1.000
_cell.length_c   1.000
_cell.angle_alpha   90.00
_cell.angle_beta   90.00
_cell.angle_gamma   90.00
#
_symmetry.space_group_name_H-M   'P 1'
#
loop_
_entity.id
_entity.type
_entity.pdbx_description
1 polymer ?
#
loop_
_entity_poly.entity_id
_entity_poly.type
_entity_poly.pdbx_seq_one_letter_code
_entity_poly.pdbx_strand_id
1 'polypeptide(L)'
;MFYRIIFSCLVVLFPLSLLYAGEVETRISLNMNLGWAFHRGDIVNGEYPDLDDSSWIAATLPHIMQLEKKHCGGDIIYDGIGWYRRTFKVPSQYKDKRISISFEGVMNACEVFLNGQKVYTHRGGYIGFVADLTSYLNWNQDNLLAVRVSAEYDPLTPPGKPQGGMDFYYYSGIYRDVEMIIADPLHITHALEEDEVAGGGVFVTYPIVEKERAVAHVKTHIRNEGQYLRKAQLRTRMIDKNGKVVACQQDSFRLLAGEALYIEQDLKIDNPFLWHPYTPDLYQLESAVIENDKVIDHCAEAVGIRTIAYTRDGGFFINGEPLYLRGANRHQAFAYIGDAASNSMQERDVIDLKRGGCNAVRAAHYPQDPAFLAACDKYGLLVVECIPGWQYFNKDSVFISRLYEVGKKMIRRDRNHPSVILWETALNESRYPAEVARELHAIAHTEYPGDQMYTAGDYFGHTDRVDYFDVFYKQVSRFPKDGDVMSNYPEDQIAVKPLFCREWGDGVGEKPRVSLMENEEEQLKQCRGRFQQLNGHGYFDWCMLDANPRMGGHFLWSYNDYARGAEQETMFCGMVDMNRYPKFSYYMMQSMRDKDISQPGLYDGPMVFIASQNTAPRYVSSVKEITVFSNCDEVRLFRNHQLIGKQTRIERTPFYHPIVEKGGSPCYVFDAGTYEAGELVAEGLVDGKVVATHSVRTPGQPRQIEIWLKEDGIQPIADGSDMIPVYFKICDSYGTPVNTSDVRIYISVSGEGSLIGDGIERIGVNPQQVEGGIGYALIRTTCRPGKIHVSVSADGLKGDSREITTRRYNGAYVPEGQHASYIGNEEEGAVVKATAWENIIRTKTPLKIVRVEATSEQKRYTAACITDGDDFSWWIADNETQPQVVTLELDKSEKVFASRIRFQKDSSTYTHKVETSIDGKNWELLYERECTGWDFKPVQIGKELKYMRITIEKSSEGAAGLAEVTIYK
;
A
#
# COMPACT_ATOMS: atom_id res chain seq x y z
N MET A 1 -8.54 -75.52 35.80
CA MET A 1 -10.01 -75.44 36.00
C MET A 1 -10.55 -74.56 34.88
N PHE A 2 -11.56 -75.06 34.18
CA PHE A 2 -12.07 -74.61 32.88
C PHE A 2 -12.36 -73.09 32.76
N TYR A 3 -12.03 -72.45 31.63
CA TYR A 3 -12.99 -72.10 30.56
C TYR A 3 -12.36 -71.23 29.43
N ARG A 4 -12.65 -71.65 28.19
CA ARG A 4 -12.88 -70.91 26.92
C ARG A 4 -11.76 -70.08 26.28
N ILE A 5 -11.20 -70.68 25.23
CA ILE A 5 -10.69 -70.04 24.01
C ILE A 5 -11.90 -69.65 23.14
N ILE A 6 -12.04 -68.36 22.81
CA ILE A 6 -12.87 -67.87 21.70
C ILE A 6 -11.93 -67.13 20.75
N PHE A 7 -11.76 -67.69 19.57
CA PHE A 7 -11.20 -67.02 18.40
C PHE A 7 -12.26 -66.02 17.90
N SER A 8 -11.97 -64.73 17.96
CA SER A 8 -12.72 -63.71 17.20
C SER A 8 -11.80 -63.14 16.13
N CYS A 9 -12.14 -63.42 14.88
CA CYS A 9 -11.55 -62.81 13.69
C CYS A 9 -11.71 -61.28 13.76
N LEU A 10 -10.60 -60.56 13.87
CA LEU A 10 -10.56 -59.13 13.62
C LEU A 10 -10.57 -58.93 12.09
N VAL A 11 -11.74 -58.58 11.55
CA VAL A 11 -11.84 -58.04 10.18
C VAL A 11 -11.28 -56.63 10.24
N VAL A 12 -10.03 -56.46 9.78
CA VAL A 12 -9.45 -55.15 9.52
C VAL A 12 -10.12 -54.61 8.26
N LEU A 13 -11.15 -53.78 8.43
CA LEU A 13 -11.72 -52.96 7.37
C LEU A 13 -10.68 -51.88 7.03
N PHE A 14 -9.88 -52.14 5.99
CA PHE A 14 -9.17 -51.08 5.28
C PHE A 14 -10.20 -50.07 4.76
N PRO A 15 -10.03 -48.76 4.96
CA PRO A 15 -10.78 -47.80 4.18
C PRO A 15 -10.32 -47.95 2.74
N LEU A 16 -11.20 -48.46 1.88
CA LEU A 16 -11.04 -48.33 0.43
C LEU A 16 -11.03 -46.84 0.13
N SER A 17 -9.84 -46.27 0.02
CA SER A 17 -9.61 -45.06 -0.76
C SER A 17 -10.02 -45.39 -2.18
N LEU A 18 -11.26 -45.03 -2.53
CA LEU A 18 -11.71 -44.92 -3.91
C LEU A 18 -10.72 -43.99 -4.62
N LEU A 19 -9.84 -44.60 -5.41
CA LEU A 19 -9.11 -43.93 -6.47
C LEU A 19 -10.15 -43.27 -7.37
N TYR A 20 -10.35 -41.96 -7.19
CA TYR A 20 -10.97 -41.11 -8.19
C TYR A 20 -10.06 -41.15 -9.41
N ALA A 21 -10.46 -41.95 -10.40
CA ALA A 21 -9.90 -41.87 -11.74
C ALA A 21 -10.18 -40.46 -12.28
N GLY A 22 -9.14 -39.81 -12.80
CA GLY A 22 -9.07 -38.39 -13.14
C GLY A 22 -10.39 -37.76 -13.58
N GLU A 23 -10.92 -36.87 -12.75
CA GLU A 23 -11.79 -35.80 -13.22
C GLU A 23 -10.94 -34.94 -14.15
N VAL A 24 -11.28 -34.92 -15.44
CA VAL A 24 -10.79 -33.89 -16.34
C VAL A 24 -11.29 -32.58 -15.76
N GLU A 25 -10.39 -31.70 -15.33
CA GLU A 25 -10.75 -30.34 -14.88
C GLU A 25 -11.63 -29.69 -15.95
N THR A 26 -12.84 -29.32 -15.55
CA THR A 26 -13.92 -28.96 -16.47
C THR A 26 -13.80 -27.50 -16.91
N ARG A 27 -13.40 -26.64 -15.96
CA ARG A 27 -12.79 -25.33 -16.17
C ARG A 27 -11.33 -25.41 -15.75
N ILE A 28 -10.44 -24.83 -16.54
CA ILE A 28 -9.01 -24.75 -16.24
C ILE A 28 -8.63 -23.27 -16.20
N SER A 29 -8.06 -22.82 -15.08
CA SER A 29 -7.36 -21.54 -15.02
C SER A 29 -5.85 -21.80 -15.06
N LEU A 30 -5.18 -21.17 -16.01
CA LEU A 30 -3.75 -21.31 -16.25
C LEU A 30 -3.07 -19.98 -15.97
N ASN A 31 -2.10 -19.98 -15.06
CA ASN A 31 -1.30 -18.81 -14.77
C ASN A 31 -0.54 -18.36 -16.04
N MET A 32 -0.68 -17.08 -16.36
CA MET A 32 -0.08 -16.44 -17.52
C MET A 32 0.89 -15.31 -17.13
N ASN A 33 1.58 -15.43 -15.98
CA ASN A 33 2.55 -14.43 -15.52
C ASN A 33 3.98 -14.63 -16.05
N LEU A 34 4.34 -15.84 -16.48
CA LEU A 34 5.70 -16.19 -16.89
C LEU A 34 5.93 -16.07 -18.41
N GLY A 35 7.19 -16.07 -18.87
CA GLY A 35 7.50 -16.22 -20.30
C GLY A 35 7.10 -15.01 -21.15
N TRP A 36 7.22 -13.80 -20.59
CA TRP A 36 7.01 -12.56 -21.33
C TRP A 36 8.35 -11.96 -21.79
N ALA A 37 8.36 -11.41 -22.99
CA ALA A 37 9.35 -10.46 -23.48
C ALA A 37 8.80 -9.05 -23.31
N PHE A 38 9.64 -8.12 -22.88
CA PHE A 38 9.30 -6.71 -22.69
C PHE A 38 10.25 -5.78 -23.44
N HIS A 39 9.68 -4.81 -24.14
CA HIS A 39 10.40 -3.71 -24.77
C HIS A 39 9.92 -2.38 -24.22
N ARG A 40 10.87 -1.59 -23.72
CA ARG A 40 10.64 -0.23 -23.25
C ARG A 40 10.75 0.75 -24.42
N GLY A 41 9.65 1.44 -24.73
CA GLY A 41 9.51 2.26 -25.92
C GLY A 41 8.40 1.73 -26.85
N ASP A 42 7.96 2.59 -27.76
CA ASP A 42 7.06 2.17 -28.84
C ASP A 42 7.87 1.55 -29.98
N ILE A 43 7.32 0.52 -30.61
CA ILE A 43 7.95 -0.16 -31.73
C ILE A 43 6.95 -0.40 -32.85
N VAL A 44 7.41 -0.24 -34.09
CA VAL A 44 6.61 -0.53 -35.28
C VAL A 44 6.45 -2.04 -35.40
N ASN A 45 5.25 -2.51 -35.72
CA ASN A 45 4.92 -3.92 -35.93
C ASN A 45 5.10 -4.81 -34.68
N GLY A 46 5.05 -4.23 -33.47
CA GLY A 46 5.17 -4.97 -32.21
C GLY A 46 4.18 -6.14 -32.06
N GLU A 47 3.03 -6.03 -32.72
CA GLU A 47 1.95 -7.02 -32.74
C GLU A 47 2.22 -8.26 -33.61
N TYR A 48 3.17 -8.20 -34.54
CA TYR A 48 3.35 -9.25 -35.55
C TYR A 48 4.34 -10.35 -35.10
N PRO A 49 4.03 -11.64 -35.34
CA PRO A 49 4.91 -12.76 -35.01
C PRO A 49 6.32 -12.70 -35.59
N ASP A 50 6.49 -12.10 -36.77
CA ASP A 50 7.78 -12.09 -37.48
C ASP A 50 8.80 -11.07 -36.93
N LEU A 51 8.40 -10.20 -36.00
CA LEU A 51 9.33 -9.30 -35.32
C LEU A 51 10.19 -10.10 -34.34
N ASP A 52 11.52 -9.98 -34.46
CA ASP A 52 12.48 -10.59 -33.55
C ASP A 52 12.46 -9.89 -32.18
N ASP A 53 12.06 -10.63 -31.15
CA ASP A 53 12.02 -10.20 -29.75
C ASP A 53 13.11 -10.85 -28.89
N SER A 54 14.08 -11.54 -29.49
CA SER A 54 15.16 -12.21 -28.74
C SER A 54 16.01 -11.25 -27.91
N SER A 55 16.17 -10.00 -28.35
CA SER A 55 16.88 -8.96 -27.62
C SER A 55 16.05 -8.23 -26.56
N TRP A 56 14.78 -8.62 -26.36
CA TRP A 56 13.90 -7.95 -25.40
C TRP A 56 14.20 -8.41 -23.97
N ILE A 57 13.74 -7.62 -23.00
CA ILE A 57 13.91 -7.90 -21.57
C ILE A 57 13.01 -9.08 -21.19
N ALA A 58 13.55 -10.08 -20.49
CA ALA A 58 12.72 -11.13 -19.92
C ALA A 58 11.87 -10.56 -18.77
N ALA A 59 10.56 -10.55 -18.92
CA ALA A 59 9.63 -10.04 -17.92
C ALA A 59 8.86 -11.19 -17.24
N THR A 60 8.59 -11.00 -15.95
CA THR A 60 7.69 -11.85 -15.17
C THR A 60 6.69 -10.95 -14.48
N LEU A 61 5.41 -11.26 -14.65
CA LEU A 61 4.33 -10.50 -14.06
C LEU A 61 4.16 -10.89 -12.57
N PRO A 62 3.67 -9.98 -11.72
CA PRO A 62 3.40 -8.56 -12.02
C PRO A 62 4.69 -7.77 -12.35
N HIS A 63 4.59 -6.83 -13.29
CA HIS A 63 5.73 -6.08 -13.84
C HIS A 63 5.41 -4.61 -14.11
N ILE A 64 6.29 -3.69 -13.68
CA ILE A 64 6.30 -2.29 -14.13
C ILE A 64 7.31 -2.09 -15.24
N MET A 65 7.05 -1.17 -16.16
CA MET A 65 7.87 -0.95 -17.36
C MET A 65 9.29 -0.49 -17.07
N GLN A 66 9.60 -0.04 -15.85
CA GLN A 66 10.94 0.34 -15.41
C GLN A 66 11.05 0.23 -13.90
N LEU A 67 12.05 -0.47 -13.38
CA LEU A 67 12.38 -0.40 -11.95
C LEU A 67 12.80 1.03 -11.55
N GLU A 68 12.28 1.53 -10.44
CA GLU A 68 12.50 2.91 -9.99
C GLU A 68 13.41 2.99 -8.75
N LYS A 69 13.95 4.17 -8.49
CA LYS A 69 14.65 4.42 -7.22
C LYS A 69 13.68 4.23 -6.06
N LYS A 70 14.21 3.91 -4.88
CA LYS A 70 13.45 3.96 -3.61
C LYS A 70 12.75 5.33 -3.50
N HIS A 71 13.53 6.40 -3.37
CA HIS A 71 12.98 7.75 -3.32
C HIS A 71 12.89 8.35 -4.73
N CYS A 72 11.71 8.24 -5.36
CA CYS A 72 11.49 8.62 -6.75
C CYS A 72 10.42 9.71 -6.97
N GLY A 73 10.30 10.69 -6.06
CA GLY A 73 9.31 11.77 -6.20
C GLY A 73 9.64 12.80 -7.29
N GLY A 74 8.65 13.62 -7.66
CA GLY A 74 8.83 14.79 -8.54
C GLY A 74 8.79 14.49 -10.03
N ASP A 75 7.82 13.65 -10.43
CA ASP A 75 7.53 13.23 -11.81
C ASP A 75 8.70 12.57 -12.58
N ILE A 76 9.51 11.77 -11.89
CA ILE A 76 10.72 11.19 -12.49
C ILE A 76 10.57 9.74 -12.99
N ILE A 77 9.45 9.08 -12.71
CA ILE A 77 9.23 7.69 -13.13
C ILE A 77 8.90 7.60 -14.62
N TYR A 78 9.08 6.42 -15.20
CA TYR A 78 8.74 6.15 -16.60
C TYR A 78 7.23 6.31 -16.88
N ASP A 79 6.87 7.10 -17.90
CA ASP A 79 5.49 7.33 -18.36
C ASP A 79 5.34 7.22 -19.90
N GLY A 80 6.20 6.42 -20.53
CA GLY A 80 6.17 6.16 -21.96
C GLY A 80 5.28 4.98 -22.38
N ILE A 81 5.58 4.43 -23.56
CA ILE A 81 4.92 3.23 -24.10
C ILE A 81 5.83 2.03 -23.90
N GLY A 82 5.26 0.86 -23.64
CA GLY A 82 6.00 -0.40 -23.65
C GLY A 82 5.21 -1.51 -24.32
N TRP A 83 5.93 -2.51 -24.81
CA TRP A 83 5.36 -3.68 -25.45
C TRP A 83 5.70 -4.93 -24.66
N TYR A 84 4.68 -5.76 -24.43
CA TYR A 84 4.81 -7.10 -23.86
C TYR A 84 4.44 -8.13 -24.91
N ARG A 85 5.24 -9.18 -25.04
CA ARG A 85 5.00 -10.28 -25.97
C ARG A 85 5.14 -11.61 -25.25
N ARG A 86 4.21 -12.54 -25.51
CA ARG A 86 4.27 -13.90 -24.98
C ARG A 86 3.87 -14.89 -26.06
N THR A 87 4.76 -15.83 -26.32
CA THR A 87 4.52 -16.94 -27.25
C THR A 87 4.04 -18.16 -26.47
N PHE A 88 2.92 -18.74 -26.88
CA PHE A 88 2.27 -19.83 -26.14
C PHE A 88 1.58 -20.85 -27.05
N LYS A 89 1.27 -22.02 -26.48
CA LYS A 89 0.48 -23.08 -27.12
C LYS A 89 -0.80 -23.37 -26.35
N VAL A 90 -1.88 -23.53 -27.10
CA VAL A 90 -3.11 -24.13 -26.59
C VAL A 90 -3.22 -25.54 -27.15
N PRO A 91 -3.21 -26.59 -26.31
CA PRO A 91 -3.38 -27.97 -26.77
C PRO A 91 -4.66 -28.16 -27.60
N SER A 92 -4.56 -28.87 -28.73
CA SER A 92 -5.67 -29.07 -29.67
C SER A 92 -6.87 -29.81 -29.08
N GLN A 93 -6.72 -30.46 -27.92
CA GLN A 93 -7.82 -31.06 -27.16
C GLN A 93 -8.84 -30.02 -26.66
N TYR A 94 -8.49 -28.73 -26.64
CA TYR A 94 -9.38 -27.64 -26.23
C TYR A 94 -10.03 -26.92 -27.43
N LYS A 95 -9.95 -27.45 -28.65
CA LYS A 95 -10.46 -26.79 -29.86
C LYS A 95 -11.96 -26.45 -29.84
N ASP A 96 -12.74 -27.25 -29.12
CA ASP A 96 -14.18 -27.06 -28.95
C ASP A 96 -14.53 -26.35 -27.63
N LYS A 97 -13.54 -25.73 -26.97
CA LYS A 97 -13.68 -24.98 -25.72
C LYS A 97 -13.58 -23.48 -25.98
N ARG A 98 -14.10 -22.70 -25.04
CA ARG A 98 -13.90 -21.27 -24.95
C ARG A 98 -12.53 -21.00 -24.33
N ILE A 99 -11.74 -20.13 -24.94
CA ILE A 99 -10.43 -19.71 -24.47
C ILE A 99 -10.42 -18.20 -24.27
N SER A 100 -10.35 -17.74 -23.03
CA SER A 100 -10.28 -16.32 -22.70
C SER A 100 -9.03 -16.00 -21.88
N ILE A 101 -8.67 -14.73 -21.85
CA ILE A 101 -7.63 -14.19 -20.97
C ILE A 101 -8.23 -13.14 -20.04
N SER A 102 -7.85 -13.20 -18.77
CA SER A 102 -8.23 -12.25 -17.73
C SER A 102 -6.98 -11.47 -17.30
N PHE A 103 -7.02 -10.15 -17.44
CA PHE A 103 -6.02 -9.26 -16.86
C PHE A 103 -6.63 -8.62 -15.60
N GLU A 104 -5.95 -8.69 -14.47
CA GLU A 104 -6.43 -8.06 -13.24
C GLU A 104 -6.12 -6.55 -13.16
N GLY A 105 -5.12 -6.08 -13.93
CA GLY A 105 -4.72 -4.67 -13.98
C GLY A 105 -3.60 -4.41 -14.98
N VAL A 106 -3.79 -3.39 -15.83
CA VAL A 106 -2.77 -2.90 -16.78
C VAL A 106 -2.74 -1.37 -16.72
N MET A 107 -1.68 -0.82 -16.14
CA MET A 107 -1.57 0.62 -15.87
C MET A 107 -0.91 1.32 -17.07
N ASN A 108 -1.53 2.26 -17.81
CA ASN A 108 -2.88 2.84 -17.62
C ASN A 108 -3.85 2.54 -18.77
N ALA A 109 -3.34 2.26 -19.97
CA ALA A 109 -4.13 1.95 -21.14
C ALA A 109 -3.41 0.91 -21.97
N CYS A 110 -4.15 0.01 -22.62
CA CYS A 110 -3.52 -0.98 -23.47
C CYS A 110 -4.33 -1.38 -24.69
N GLU A 111 -3.63 -1.97 -25.66
CA GLU A 111 -4.18 -2.66 -26.82
C GLU A 111 -3.62 -4.08 -26.82
N VAL A 112 -4.51 -5.06 -26.93
CA VAL A 112 -4.16 -6.49 -26.91
C VAL A 112 -4.31 -7.05 -28.31
N PHE A 113 -3.32 -7.80 -28.75
CA PHE A 113 -3.25 -8.41 -30.07
C PHE A 113 -2.94 -9.90 -29.93
N LEU A 114 -3.59 -10.72 -30.74
CA LEU A 114 -3.28 -12.13 -30.90
C LEU A 114 -2.92 -12.39 -32.37
N ASN A 115 -1.71 -12.90 -32.61
CA ASN A 115 -1.21 -13.21 -33.95
C ASN A 115 -1.32 -12.03 -34.94
N GLY A 116 -0.99 -10.80 -34.48
CA GLY A 116 -1.10 -9.56 -35.26
C GLY A 116 -2.51 -8.97 -35.36
N GLN A 117 -3.55 -9.66 -34.85
CA GLN A 117 -4.93 -9.15 -34.87
C GLN A 117 -5.29 -8.53 -33.52
N LYS A 118 -5.79 -7.30 -33.53
CA LYS A 118 -6.26 -6.64 -32.31
C LYS A 118 -7.52 -7.33 -31.77
N VAL A 119 -7.47 -7.82 -30.53
CA VAL A 119 -8.57 -8.51 -29.86
C VAL A 119 -9.26 -7.66 -28.81
N TYR A 120 -8.55 -6.70 -28.19
CA TYR A 120 -9.12 -5.87 -27.13
C TYR A 120 -8.45 -4.50 -27.01
N THR A 121 -9.18 -3.52 -26.49
CA THR A 121 -8.65 -2.21 -26.09
C THR A 121 -9.16 -1.89 -24.69
N HIS A 122 -8.24 -1.50 -23.80
CA HIS A 122 -8.58 -1.11 -22.44
C HIS A 122 -8.09 0.31 -22.12
N ARG A 123 -8.86 1.02 -21.31
CA ARG A 123 -8.58 2.38 -20.83
C ARG A 123 -8.94 2.41 -19.34
N GLY A 124 -7.94 2.58 -18.49
CA GLY A 124 -8.03 2.44 -17.04
C GLY A 124 -6.94 1.51 -16.52
N GLY A 125 -6.43 1.77 -15.33
CA GLY A 125 -5.35 0.98 -14.74
C GLY A 125 -5.74 0.05 -13.61
N TYR A 126 -6.81 0.38 -12.88
CA TYR A 126 -7.10 -0.24 -11.58
C TYR A 126 -8.17 -1.34 -11.63
N ILE A 127 -8.92 -1.43 -12.72
CA ILE A 127 -9.91 -2.48 -12.97
C ILE A 127 -9.46 -3.27 -14.18
N GLY A 128 -9.47 -4.59 -14.03
CA GLY A 128 -9.12 -5.54 -15.08
C GLY A 128 -10.14 -5.64 -16.22
N PHE A 129 -9.90 -6.61 -17.10
CA PHE A 129 -10.81 -6.97 -18.18
C PHE A 129 -10.60 -8.43 -18.60
N VAL A 130 -11.62 -8.99 -19.25
CA VAL A 130 -11.54 -10.33 -19.87
C VAL A 130 -11.72 -10.18 -21.37
N ALA A 131 -10.89 -10.89 -22.14
CA ALA A 131 -10.96 -10.92 -23.59
C ALA A 131 -11.06 -12.36 -24.09
N ASP A 132 -12.02 -12.63 -24.98
CA ASP A 132 -12.15 -13.92 -25.66
C ASP A 132 -11.13 -14.03 -26.80
N LEU A 133 -10.35 -15.11 -26.81
CA LEU A 133 -9.35 -15.42 -27.82
C LEU A 133 -9.79 -16.51 -28.80
N THR A 134 -10.92 -17.17 -28.55
CA THR A 134 -11.30 -18.45 -29.17
C THR A 134 -11.21 -18.41 -30.70
N SER A 135 -11.75 -17.37 -31.33
CA SER A 135 -11.78 -17.24 -32.80
C SER A 135 -10.45 -16.80 -33.44
N TYR A 136 -9.46 -16.42 -32.63
CA TYR A 136 -8.18 -15.85 -33.08
C TYR A 136 -7.00 -16.84 -32.97
N LEU A 137 -7.23 -18.00 -32.34
CA LEU A 137 -6.19 -18.98 -32.06
C LEU A 137 -5.75 -19.78 -33.30
N ASN A 138 -4.45 -19.91 -33.44
CA ASN A 138 -3.81 -20.86 -34.33
C ASN A 138 -3.63 -22.21 -33.60
N TRP A 139 -4.48 -23.19 -33.92
CA TRP A 139 -4.49 -24.50 -33.24
C TRP A 139 -3.34 -25.45 -33.61
N ASN A 140 -2.67 -25.20 -34.72
CA ASN A 140 -1.61 -26.07 -35.26
C ASN A 140 -0.21 -25.44 -35.15
N GLN A 141 -0.09 -24.26 -34.55
CA GLN A 141 1.13 -23.47 -34.47
C GLN A 141 1.22 -22.77 -33.11
N ASP A 142 2.34 -22.13 -32.85
CA ASP A 142 2.46 -21.19 -31.74
C ASP A 142 1.54 -19.98 -31.94
N ASN A 143 1.10 -19.42 -30.82
CA ASN A 143 0.33 -18.18 -30.77
C ASN A 143 1.18 -17.10 -30.12
N LEU A 144 1.12 -15.88 -30.65
CA LEU A 144 1.76 -14.72 -30.05
C LEU A 144 0.68 -13.78 -29.49
N LEU A 145 0.68 -13.60 -28.17
CA LEU A 145 -0.05 -12.50 -27.52
C LEU A 145 0.90 -11.30 -27.41
N ALA A 146 0.48 -10.15 -27.94
CA ALA A 146 1.18 -8.89 -27.78
C ALA A 146 0.29 -7.86 -27.08
N VAL A 147 0.87 -7.09 -26.16
CA VAL A 147 0.17 -6.04 -25.41
C VAL A 147 0.99 -4.76 -25.50
N ARG A 148 0.42 -3.75 -26.18
CA ARG A 148 0.97 -2.40 -26.19
C ARG A 148 0.38 -1.65 -25.00
N VAL A 149 1.21 -1.26 -24.05
CA VAL A 149 0.83 -0.50 -22.85
C VAL A 149 1.28 0.95 -23.01
N SER A 150 0.39 1.90 -22.77
CA SER A 150 0.72 3.32 -22.76
C SER A 150 0.51 3.89 -21.36
N ALA A 151 1.56 4.54 -20.85
CA ALA A 151 1.55 5.38 -19.66
C ALA A 151 1.46 6.87 -20.01
N GLU A 152 1.31 7.19 -21.30
CA GLU A 152 1.20 8.57 -21.75
C GLU A 152 -0.02 9.25 -21.12
N TYR A 153 0.10 10.56 -20.90
CA TYR A 153 -0.96 11.33 -20.27
C TYR A 153 -2.28 11.27 -21.06
N ASP A 154 -3.31 10.68 -20.44
CA ASP A 154 -4.68 10.67 -20.93
C ASP A 154 -5.63 11.36 -19.90
N PRO A 155 -6.02 12.63 -20.13
CA PRO A 155 -6.94 13.35 -19.24
C PRO A 155 -8.37 12.80 -19.23
N LEU A 156 -8.70 11.87 -20.13
CA LEU A 156 -10.01 11.27 -20.27
C LEU A 156 -10.10 9.91 -19.56
N THR A 157 -9.00 9.36 -19.03
CA THR A 157 -9.02 8.09 -18.29
C THR A 157 -8.86 8.37 -16.79
N PRO A 158 -9.88 8.09 -15.95
CA PRO A 158 -9.76 8.25 -14.50
C PRO A 158 -8.54 7.53 -13.91
N PRO A 159 -7.79 8.16 -12.99
CA PRO A 159 -8.10 9.43 -12.34
C PRO A 159 -7.75 10.69 -13.16
N GLY A 160 -7.10 10.56 -14.31
CA GLY A 160 -7.02 11.58 -15.38
C GLY A 160 -6.14 12.79 -15.10
N LYS A 161 -5.69 13.00 -13.87
CA LYS A 161 -4.75 14.07 -13.53
C LYS A 161 -3.34 13.70 -14.04
N PRO A 162 -2.56 14.65 -14.57
CA PRO A 162 -1.19 14.38 -15.01
C PRO A 162 -0.33 13.90 -13.85
N GLN A 163 0.62 13.01 -14.15
CA GLN A 163 1.47 12.38 -13.15
C GLN A 163 2.20 13.39 -12.26
N GLY A 164 2.86 14.39 -12.84
CA GLY A 164 3.51 15.46 -12.07
C GLY A 164 2.58 16.36 -11.25
N GLY A 165 1.27 16.13 -11.27
CA GLY A 165 0.30 16.78 -10.39
C GLY A 165 -0.39 15.84 -9.41
N MET A 166 -0.01 14.56 -9.34
CA MET A 166 -0.62 13.53 -8.49
C MET A 166 0.08 13.37 -7.15
N ASP A 167 -0.70 13.16 -6.08
CA ASP A 167 -0.16 12.76 -4.76
C ASP A 167 0.23 11.29 -4.70
N PHE A 168 0.16 10.56 -5.81
CA PHE A 168 0.75 9.22 -5.98
C PHE A 168 1.24 9.07 -7.42
N TYR A 169 1.66 7.87 -7.81
CA TYR A 169 2.19 7.60 -9.14
C TYR A 169 1.32 6.63 -9.93
N TYR A 170 1.37 6.74 -11.27
CA TYR A 170 0.91 5.68 -12.16
C TYR A 170 2.08 4.76 -12.46
N TYR A 171 2.28 3.73 -11.65
CA TYR A 171 3.33 2.76 -11.91
C TYR A 171 2.90 1.83 -13.05
N SER A 172 3.26 2.23 -14.28
CA SER A 172 2.71 1.64 -15.49
C SER A 172 3.33 0.30 -15.89
N GLY A 173 2.52 -0.59 -16.46
CA GLY A 173 2.87 -1.96 -16.82
C GLY A 173 1.71 -2.94 -16.61
N ILE A 174 1.96 -4.23 -16.86
CA ILE A 174 1.03 -5.31 -16.48
C ILE A 174 1.36 -5.69 -15.04
N TYR A 175 0.86 -4.86 -14.12
CA TYR A 175 1.29 -4.86 -12.72
C TYR A 175 0.45 -5.77 -11.80
N ARG A 176 -0.53 -6.49 -12.34
CA ARG A 176 -1.29 -7.54 -11.64
C ARG A 176 -1.32 -8.82 -12.47
N ASP A 177 -1.90 -9.87 -11.90
CA ASP A 177 -1.93 -11.20 -12.49
C ASP A 177 -2.68 -11.26 -13.83
N VAL A 178 -2.24 -12.22 -14.65
CA VAL A 178 -2.91 -12.59 -15.90
C VAL A 178 -3.16 -14.09 -15.90
N GLU A 179 -4.39 -14.47 -16.23
CA GLU A 179 -4.79 -15.87 -16.32
C GLU A 179 -5.41 -16.18 -17.68
N MET A 180 -5.18 -17.39 -18.18
CA MET A 180 -5.95 -17.95 -19.29
C MET A 180 -7.01 -18.90 -18.73
N ILE A 181 -8.26 -18.70 -19.13
CA ILE A 181 -9.39 -19.49 -18.70
C ILE A 181 -9.85 -20.35 -19.89
N ILE A 182 -9.91 -21.66 -19.68
CA ILE A 182 -10.44 -22.65 -20.62
C ILE A 182 -11.73 -23.20 -20.04
N ALA A 183 -12.86 -23.03 -20.75
CA ALA A 183 -14.17 -23.43 -20.27
C ALA A 183 -15.02 -24.10 -21.38
N ASP A 184 -16.04 -24.86 -21.00
CA ASP A 184 -17.05 -25.32 -21.97
C ASP A 184 -17.79 -24.12 -22.60
N PRO A 185 -18.27 -24.21 -23.85
CA PRO A 185 -19.12 -23.14 -24.40
C PRO A 185 -20.39 -22.90 -23.57
N LEU A 186 -20.88 -23.89 -22.82
CA LEU A 186 -21.88 -23.69 -21.76
C LEU A 186 -21.18 -23.47 -20.42
N HIS A 187 -21.12 -22.23 -19.94
CA HIS A 187 -20.30 -21.85 -18.79
C HIS A 187 -20.94 -20.74 -17.94
N ILE A 188 -20.45 -20.62 -16.71
CA ILE A 188 -20.64 -19.49 -15.80
C ILE A 188 -19.72 -18.36 -16.27
N THR A 189 -20.26 -17.16 -16.49
CA THR A 189 -19.45 -16.05 -17.05
C THR A 189 -18.56 -15.41 -15.99
N HIS A 190 -17.63 -14.55 -16.39
CA HIS A 190 -16.91 -13.70 -15.44
C HIS A 190 -17.72 -12.45 -15.09
N ALA A 191 -17.55 -11.91 -13.88
CA ALA A 191 -18.31 -10.73 -13.41
C ALA A 191 -18.03 -9.45 -14.23
N LEU A 192 -16.92 -9.42 -14.98
CA LEU A 192 -16.51 -8.30 -15.84
C LEU A 192 -16.83 -8.50 -17.34
N GLU A 193 -17.35 -9.67 -17.73
CA GLU A 193 -17.64 -9.97 -19.15
C GLU A 193 -19.02 -9.45 -19.58
N GLU A 194 -19.99 -9.55 -18.69
CA GLU A 194 -21.37 -9.17 -19.00
C GLU A 194 -21.59 -7.71 -18.66
N ASP A 195 -22.04 -6.93 -19.65
CA ASP A 195 -22.47 -5.55 -19.44
C ASP A 195 -23.93 -5.49 -18.96
N GLU A 196 -24.21 -6.16 -17.84
CA GLU A 196 -25.53 -6.26 -17.25
C GLU A 196 -25.53 -5.82 -15.77
N VAL A 197 -26.53 -5.01 -15.40
CA VAL A 197 -26.67 -4.47 -14.04
C VAL A 197 -26.83 -5.60 -13.02
N ALA A 198 -26.02 -5.58 -11.96
CA ALA A 198 -25.96 -6.64 -10.96
C ALA A 198 -25.84 -8.03 -11.61
N GLY A 199 -25.06 -8.08 -12.70
CA GLY A 199 -24.97 -9.20 -13.62
C GLY A 199 -23.60 -9.82 -13.70
N GLY A 200 -23.49 -10.84 -14.56
CA GLY A 200 -22.26 -11.63 -14.79
C GLY A 200 -21.83 -12.50 -13.61
N GLY A 201 -21.15 -13.62 -13.87
CA GLY A 201 -20.59 -14.49 -12.85
C GLY A 201 -21.54 -14.90 -11.74
N VAL A 202 -21.03 -14.96 -10.52
CA VAL A 202 -21.79 -15.29 -9.31
C VAL A 202 -21.98 -14.00 -8.50
N PHE A 203 -23.17 -13.80 -7.95
CA PHE A 203 -23.46 -12.73 -7.02
C PHE A 203 -24.18 -13.30 -5.79
N VAL A 204 -23.65 -12.99 -4.61
CA VAL A 204 -24.15 -13.53 -3.34
C VAL A 204 -24.63 -12.41 -2.43
N THR A 205 -25.84 -12.55 -1.91
CA THR A 205 -26.37 -11.67 -0.85
C THR A 205 -26.92 -12.48 0.31
N TYR A 206 -27.13 -11.82 1.46
CA TYR A 206 -27.55 -12.49 2.70
C TYR A 206 -28.84 -11.87 3.25
N PRO A 207 -30.01 -12.21 2.68
CA PRO A 207 -31.29 -11.63 3.11
C PRO A 207 -31.70 -12.00 4.54
N ILE A 208 -31.14 -13.07 5.11
CA ILE A 208 -31.35 -13.46 6.51
C ILE A 208 -30.00 -13.83 7.11
N VAL A 209 -29.63 -13.19 8.22
CA VAL A 209 -28.45 -13.52 9.02
C VAL A 209 -28.82 -13.41 10.50
N GLU A 210 -28.93 -14.56 11.14
CA GLU A 210 -29.22 -14.72 12.57
C GLU A 210 -28.22 -15.74 13.16
N LYS A 211 -28.13 -15.84 14.49
CA LYS A 211 -27.21 -16.80 15.14
C LYS A 211 -27.58 -18.25 14.83
N GLU A 212 -28.86 -18.55 14.73
CA GLU A 212 -29.38 -19.90 14.55
C GLU A 212 -29.56 -20.26 13.07
N ARG A 213 -29.61 -19.28 12.16
CA ARG A 213 -29.84 -19.51 10.72
C ARG A 213 -29.35 -18.35 9.86
N ALA A 214 -28.94 -18.67 8.64
CA ALA A 214 -28.74 -17.71 7.56
C ALA A 214 -29.32 -18.23 6.23
N VAL A 215 -29.64 -17.30 5.33
CA VAL A 215 -29.94 -17.60 3.93
C VAL A 215 -28.91 -16.85 3.08
N ALA A 216 -28.17 -17.60 2.27
CA ALA A 216 -27.35 -17.04 1.21
C ALA A 216 -28.12 -17.15 -0.11
N HIS A 217 -28.49 -16.00 -0.68
CA HIS A 217 -29.12 -15.91 -1.98
C HIS A 217 -28.03 -15.79 -3.04
N VAL A 218 -27.98 -16.76 -3.96
CA VAL A 218 -26.93 -16.89 -4.97
C VAL A 218 -27.55 -16.74 -6.36
N LYS A 219 -27.14 -15.70 -7.08
CA LYS A 219 -27.52 -15.44 -8.48
C LYS A 219 -26.34 -15.80 -9.37
N THR A 220 -26.49 -16.83 -10.20
CA THR A 220 -25.43 -17.31 -11.12
C THR A 220 -25.82 -17.04 -12.56
N HIS A 221 -24.96 -16.36 -13.30
CA HIS A 221 -25.11 -16.11 -14.73
C HIS A 221 -24.49 -17.23 -15.56
N ILE A 222 -25.26 -17.82 -16.48
CA ILE A 222 -24.82 -18.92 -17.34
C ILE A 222 -25.07 -18.55 -18.80
N ARG A 223 -24.05 -18.72 -19.65
CA ARG A 223 -24.10 -18.46 -21.09
C ARG A 223 -23.83 -19.73 -21.89
N ASN A 224 -24.54 -19.90 -23.01
CA ASN A 224 -24.29 -20.94 -23.99
C ASN A 224 -23.78 -20.33 -25.30
N GLU A 225 -22.46 -20.29 -25.47
CA GLU A 225 -21.81 -19.86 -26.72
C GLU A 225 -21.65 -21.00 -27.73
N GLY A 226 -22.21 -22.18 -27.43
CA GLY A 226 -22.23 -23.34 -28.31
C GLY A 226 -23.22 -23.19 -29.46
N GLN A 227 -23.23 -24.20 -30.35
CA GLN A 227 -24.05 -24.18 -31.57
C GLN A 227 -25.46 -24.78 -31.39
N TYR A 228 -25.75 -25.38 -30.24
CA TYR A 228 -26.97 -26.16 -30.02
C TYR A 228 -27.62 -25.83 -28.68
N LEU A 229 -28.91 -26.15 -28.58
CA LEU A 229 -29.63 -26.22 -27.31
C LEU A 229 -28.90 -27.19 -26.37
N ARG A 230 -28.65 -26.74 -25.14
CA ARG A 230 -28.10 -27.59 -24.07
C ARG A 230 -29.11 -27.73 -22.94
N LYS A 231 -29.10 -28.89 -22.28
CA LYS A 231 -29.92 -29.18 -21.09
C LYS A 231 -28.98 -29.58 -19.97
N ALA A 232 -28.97 -28.81 -18.90
CA ALA A 232 -28.00 -28.97 -17.83
C ALA A 232 -28.66 -28.65 -16.48
N GLN A 233 -27.87 -28.77 -15.42
CA GLN A 233 -28.25 -28.43 -14.06
C GLN A 233 -27.19 -27.52 -13.46
N LEU A 234 -27.60 -26.51 -12.70
CA LEU A 234 -26.70 -25.76 -11.84
C LEU A 234 -26.79 -26.35 -10.43
N ARG A 235 -25.67 -26.82 -9.91
CA ARG A 235 -25.54 -27.24 -8.51
C ARG A 235 -24.66 -26.24 -7.77
N THR A 236 -25.18 -25.68 -6.69
CA THR A 236 -24.44 -24.76 -5.82
C THR A 236 -24.29 -25.34 -4.43
N ARG A 237 -23.08 -25.35 -3.89
CA ARG A 237 -22.73 -25.86 -2.56
C ARG A 237 -22.09 -24.78 -1.71
N MET A 238 -22.49 -24.68 -0.44
CA MET A 238 -21.81 -23.89 0.58
C MET A 238 -21.01 -24.83 1.48
N ILE A 239 -19.70 -24.63 1.56
CA ILE A 239 -18.77 -25.50 2.32
C ILE A 239 -18.14 -24.69 3.45
N ASP A 240 -18.25 -25.16 4.69
CA ASP A 240 -17.68 -24.46 5.85
C ASP A 240 -16.16 -24.64 5.97
N LYS A 241 -15.54 -23.89 6.91
CA LYS A 241 -14.11 -23.97 7.23
C LYS A 241 -13.60 -25.36 7.66
N ASN A 242 -14.51 -26.29 8.01
CA ASN A 242 -14.17 -27.67 8.37
C ASN A 242 -14.28 -28.62 7.17
N GLY A 243 -14.60 -28.11 5.97
CA GLY A 243 -14.83 -28.89 4.76
C GLY A 243 -16.20 -29.56 4.70
N LYS A 244 -17.16 -29.18 5.55
CA LYS A 244 -18.51 -29.74 5.55
C LYS A 244 -19.41 -28.95 4.60
N VAL A 245 -20.08 -29.65 3.68
CA VAL A 245 -21.17 -29.07 2.88
C VAL A 245 -22.35 -28.78 3.81
N VAL A 246 -22.63 -27.49 4.06
CA VAL A 246 -23.71 -27.04 4.97
C VAL A 246 -25.01 -26.73 4.23
N ALA A 247 -24.95 -26.44 2.93
CA ALA A 247 -26.11 -26.25 2.07
C ALA A 247 -25.79 -26.70 0.64
N CYS A 248 -26.79 -27.20 -0.07
CA CYS A 248 -26.69 -27.59 -1.47
C CYS A 248 -28.04 -27.40 -2.16
N GLN A 249 -28.06 -26.74 -3.32
CA GLN A 249 -29.23 -26.62 -4.18
C GLN A 249 -28.88 -27.04 -5.61
N GLN A 250 -29.85 -27.56 -6.35
CA GLN A 250 -29.66 -28.03 -7.71
C GLN A 250 -30.90 -27.76 -8.56
N ASP A 251 -30.75 -26.99 -9.64
CA ASP A 251 -31.85 -26.59 -10.53
C ASP A 251 -31.56 -26.96 -11.97
N SER A 252 -32.55 -27.54 -12.65
CA SER A 252 -32.44 -27.91 -14.07
C SER A 252 -32.81 -26.74 -14.97
N PHE A 253 -32.08 -26.59 -16.07
CA PHE A 253 -32.34 -25.55 -17.07
C PHE A 253 -32.12 -26.06 -18.50
N ARG A 254 -32.63 -25.28 -19.45
CA ARG A 254 -32.40 -25.45 -20.88
C ARG A 254 -32.02 -24.08 -21.45
N LEU A 255 -31.02 -24.04 -22.32
CA LEU A 255 -30.50 -22.78 -22.85
C LEU A 255 -30.20 -22.94 -24.34
N LEU A 256 -30.80 -22.11 -25.19
CA LEU A 256 -30.55 -22.18 -26.65
C LEU A 256 -29.13 -21.67 -26.96
N ALA A 257 -28.67 -21.94 -28.18
CA ALA A 257 -27.40 -21.42 -28.67
C ALA A 257 -27.42 -19.88 -28.68
N GLY A 258 -26.37 -19.25 -28.15
CA GLY A 258 -26.21 -17.80 -28.05
C GLY A 258 -26.99 -17.13 -26.91
N GLU A 259 -27.83 -17.87 -26.18
CA GLU A 259 -28.58 -17.33 -25.04
C GLU A 259 -27.77 -17.36 -23.74
N ALA A 260 -28.20 -16.53 -22.79
CA ALA A 260 -27.78 -16.56 -21.41
C ALA A 260 -29.00 -16.48 -20.48
N LEU A 261 -28.83 -16.92 -19.23
CA LEU A 261 -29.85 -16.80 -18.19
C LEU A 261 -29.21 -16.64 -16.80
N TYR A 262 -30.02 -16.19 -15.85
CA TYR A 262 -29.70 -16.23 -14.43
C TYR A 262 -30.47 -17.37 -13.75
N ILE A 263 -29.79 -18.09 -12.86
CA ILE A 263 -30.41 -19.01 -11.90
C ILE A 263 -30.18 -18.46 -10.51
N GLU A 264 -31.27 -18.33 -9.74
CA GLU A 264 -31.27 -17.82 -8.38
C GLU A 264 -31.59 -18.95 -7.40
N GLN A 265 -30.75 -19.12 -6.38
CA GLN A 265 -30.82 -20.21 -5.41
C GLN A 265 -30.69 -19.67 -3.98
N ASP A 266 -31.54 -20.17 -3.07
CA ASP A 266 -31.53 -19.81 -1.67
C ASP A 266 -30.94 -20.96 -0.84
N LEU A 267 -29.66 -20.82 -0.49
CA LEU A 267 -28.97 -21.76 0.37
C LEU A 267 -29.29 -21.47 1.84
N LYS A 268 -29.94 -22.40 2.52
CA LYS A 268 -30.27 -22.30 3.94
C LYS A 268 -29.17 -22.94 4.79
N ILE A 269 -28.60 -22.16 5.71
CA ILE A 269 -27.51 -22.59 6.59
C ILE A 269 -28.01 -22.53 8.03
N ASP A 270 -28.00 -23.66 8.72
CA ASP A 270 -28.30 -23.73 10.16
C ASP A 270 -27.04 -23.46 10.97
N ASN A 271 -27.16 -22.64 12.02
CA ASN A 271 -26.06 -22.23 12.91
C ASN A 271 -24.81 -21.75 12.13
N PRO A 272 -24.94 -20.68 11.32
CA PRO A 272 -23.85 -20.20 10.47
C PRO A 272 -22.66 -19.70 11.30
N PHE A 273 -21.46 -19.91 10.80
CA PHE A 273 -20.27 -19.17 11.23
C PHE A 273 -20.33 -17.78 10.61
N LEU A 274 -20.52 -16.76 11.43
CA LEU A 274 -20.60 -15.38 10.94
C LEU A 274 -19.20 -14.82 10.73
N TRP A 275 -18.99 -14.16 9.59
CA TRP A 275 -17.78 -13.41 9.33
C TRP A 275 -17.76 -12.15 10.20
N HIS A 276 -16.62 -11.88 10.82
CA HIS A 276 -16.37 -10.72 11.65
C HIS A 276 -14.87 -10.37 11.59
N PRO A 277 -14.43 -9.10 11.67
CA PRO A 277 -13.01 -8.74 11.56
C PRO A 277 -12.10 -9.39 12.62
N TYR A 278 -12.64 -9.86 13.73
CA TYR A 278 -11.88 -10.60 14.75
C TYR A 278 -12.05 -12.13 14.68
N THR A 279 -13.09 -12.62 13.99
CA THR A 279 -13.34 -14.05 13.70
C THR A 279 -13.78 -14.17 12.23
N PRO A 280 -12.84 -14.06 11.28
CA PRO A 280 -13.15 -13.94 9.85
C PRO A 280 -13.47 -15.30 9.22
N ASP A 281 -14.57 -15.91 9.67
CA ASP A 281 -14.99 -17.22 9.17
C ASP A 281 -15.46 -17.13 7.71
N LEU A 282 -14.81 -17.89 6.83
CA LEU A 282 -15.11 -17.98 5.41
C LEU A 282 -15.70 -19.35 5.05
N TYR A 283 -16.59 -19.31 4.07
CA TYR A 283 -17.11 -20.47 3.35
C TYR A 283 -16.51 -20.52 1.95
N GLN A 284 -16.46 -21.71 1.37
CA GLN A 284 -16.26 -21.87 -0.07
C GLN A 284 -17.64 -22.07 -0.71
N LEU A 285 -18.02 -21.14 -1.59
CA LEU A 285 -19.20 -21.26 -2.43
C LEU A 285 -18.79 -21.86 -3.77
N GLU A 286 -19.30 -23.04 -4.08
CA GLU A 286 -19.00 -23.73 -5.33
C GLU A 286 -20.24 -23.81 -6.22
N SER A 287 -20.11 -23.31 -7.45
CA SER A 287 -21.16 -23.36 -8.48
C SER A 287 -20.69 -24.25 -9.63
N ALA A 288 -21.45 -25.31 -9.93
CA ALA A 288 -21.10 -26.30 -10.94
C ALA A 288 -22.23 -26.48 -11.97
N VAL A 289 -21.89 -26.39 -13.25
CA VAL A 289 -22.79 -26.74 -14.35
C VAL A 289 -22.61 -28.22 -14.67
N ILE A 290 -23.70 -28.97 -14.64
CA ILE A 290 -23.73 -30.43 -14.80
C ILE A 290 -24.56 -30.79 -16.02
N GLU A 291 -23.99 -31.52 -16.97
CA GLU A 291 -24.69 -32.07 -18.12
C GLU A 291 -24.41 -33.58 -18.22
N ASN A 292 -25.45 -34.40 -18.38
CA ASN A 292 -25.35 -35.87 -18.45
C ASN A 292 -24.55 -36.47 -17.26
N ASP A 293 -24.87 -36.02 -16.05
CA ASP A 293 -24.22 -36.41 -14.78
C ASP A 293 -22.71 -36.11 -14.69
N LYS A 294 -22.19 -35.26 -15.58
CA LYS A 294 -20.81 -34.77 -15.56
C LYS A 294 -20.77 -33.28 -15.31
N VAL A 295 -19.89 -32.84 -14.43
CA VAL A 295 -19.55 -31.42 -14.34
C VAL A 295 -18.90 -31.02 -15.66
N ILE A 296 -19.31 -29.90 -16.25
CA ILE A 296 -18.74 -29.36 -17.50
C ILE A 296 -18.15 -27.96 -17.31
N ASP A 297 -18.57 -27.27 -16.25
CA ASP A 297 -17.99 -26.01 -15.82
C ASP A 297 -18.12 -25.87 -14.31
N HIS A 298 -17.18 -25.17 -13.69
CA HIS A 298 -17.10 -25.02 -12.24
C HIS A 298 -16.39 -23.70 -11.88
N CYS A 299 -16.93 -22.97 -10.92
CA CYS A 299 -16.23 -21.90 -10.23
C CYS A 299 -16.41 -22.03 -8.71
N ALA A 300 -15.42 -21.56 -7.97
CA ALA A 300 -15.47 -21.48 -6.52
C ALA A 300 -14.92 -20.14 -6.05
N GLU A 301 -15.58 -19.54 -5.06
CA GLU A 301 -15.16 -18.28 -4.44
C GLU A 301 -15.31 -18.37 -2.92
N ALA A 302 -14.45 -17.64 -2.21
CA ALA A 302 -14.56 -17.50 -0.76
C ALA A 302 -15.61 -16.43 -0.43
N VAL A 303 -16.53 -16.75 0.47
CA VAL A 303 -17.60 -15.83 0.89
C VAL A 303 -17.75 -15.82 2.41
N GLY A 304 -18.20 -14.70 2.97
CA GLY A 304 -18.42 -14.55 4.41
C GLY A 304 -19.86 -14.10 4.71
N ILE A 305 -20.53 -14.81 5.62
CA ILE A 305 -21.90 -14.49 6.02
C ILE A 305 -21.86 -13.40 7.09
N ARG A 306 -22.35 -12.20 6.76
CA ARG A 306 -22.45 -11.08 7.70
C ARG A 306 -23.58 -10.13 7.33
N THR A 307 -24.03 -9.36 8.31
CA THR A 307 -24.80 -8.14 8.09
C THR A 307 -23.99 -6.91 8.46
N ILE A 308 -24.16 -5.84 7.70
CA ILE A 308 -23.65 -4.51 8.05
C ILE A 308 -24.80 -3.51 8.10
N ALA A 309 -24.64 -2.49 8.94
CA ALA A 309 -25.53 -1.34 8.95
C ALA A 309 -24.79 -0.09 9.40
N TYR A 310 -25.28 1.07 8.97
CA TYR A 310 -24.80 2.35 9.46
C TYR A 310 -25.94 3.16 10.06
N THR A 311 -25.71 3.74 11.23
CA THR A 311 -26.69 4.64 11.88
C THR A 311 -26.07 5.99 12.19
N ARG A 312 -26.90 7.03 12.20
CA ARG A 312 -26.48 8.42 12.41
C ARG A 312 -25.67 8.62 13.70
N ASP A 313 -26.05 7.95 14.77
CA ASP A 313 -25.52 8.16 16.12
C ASP A 313 -24.65 6.98 16.60
N GLY A 314 -24.87 5.77 16.10
CA GLY A 314 -24.10 4.59 16.47
C GLY A 314 -22.93 4.26 15.54
N GLY A 315 -22.82 4.93 14.39
CA GLY A 315 -21.75 4.65 13.41
C GLY A 315 -21.96 3.31 12.70
N PHE A 316 -20.91 2.50 12.61
CA PHE A 316 -20.91 1.21 11.91
C PHE A 316 -21.32 0.06 12.84
N PHE A 317 -22.14 -0.85 12.30
CA PHE A 317 -22.55 -2.08 12.95
C PHE A 317 -22.22 -3.26 12.06
N ILE A 318 -21.77 -4.36 12.67
CA ILE A 318 -21.60 -5.66 12.03
C ILE A 318 -22.29 -6.74 12.86
N ASN A 319 -23.11 -7.57 12.23
CA ASN A 319 -23.88 -8.62 12.88
C ASN A 319 -24.75 -8.11 14.05
N GLY A 320 -25.24 -6.87 13.94
CA GLY A 320 -26.07 -6.20 14.95
C GLY A 320 -25.32 -5.53 16.09
N GLU A 321 -23.99 -5.64 16.14
CA GLU A 321 -23.15 -5.05 17.20
C GLU A 321 -22.35 -3.83 16.68
N PRO A 322 -22.21 -2.76 17.46
CA PRO A 322 -21.45 -1.58 17.06
C PRO A 322 -19.95 -1.88 17.01
N LEU A 323 -19.27 -1.35 16.00
CA LEU A 323 -17.82 -1.44 15.87
C LEU A 323 -17.24 -0.10 15.42
N TYR A 324 -16.39 0.50 16.26
CA TYR A 324 -15.66 1.71 15.91
C TYR A 324 -14.53 1.40 14.94
N LEU A 325 -14.49 2.10 13.80
CA LEU A 325 -13.49 1.85 12.76
C LEU A 325 -12.19 2.61 13.07
N ARG A 326 -11.11 1.87 13.27
CA ARG A 326 -9.75 2.39 13.37
C ARG A 326 -8.96 1.85 12.21
N GLY A 327 -8.71 2.70 11.22
CA GLY A 327 -7.99 2.29 10.03
C GLY A 327 -6.87 3.23 9.61
N ALA A 328 -6.29 2.89 8.48
CA ALA A 328 -5.32 3.70 7.76
C ALA A 328 -5.67 3.71 6.26
N ASN A 329 -5.22 4.74 5.57
CA ASN A 329 -5.22 4.80 4.11
C ASN A 329 -4.01 4.03 3.59
N ARG A 330 -4.18 3.29 2.50
CA ARG A 330 -3.10 2.51 1.87
C ARG A 330 -2.96 2.87 0.40
N HIS A 331 -1.74 3.19 -0.01
CA HIS A 331 -1.33 3.08 -1.41
C HIS A 331 -0.63 1.74 -1.64
N GLN A 332 -0.85 1.12 -2.80
CA GLN A 332 -0.37 -0.24 -3.08
C GLN A 332 1.13 -0.31 -3.45
N ALA A 333 1.78 0.82 -3.69
CA ALA A 333 3.15 0.89 -4.20
C ALA A 333 4.20 0.42 -3.20
N PHE A 334 5.20 -0.32 -3.68
CA PHE A 334 6.40 -0.75 -2.95
C PHE A 334 7.68 -0.15 -3.54
N ALA A 335 8.72 -0.05 -2.71
CA ALA A 335 10.03 0.41 -3.15
C ALA A 335 10.53 -0.42 -4.36
N TYR A 336 11.13 0.27 -5.34
CA TYR A 336 11.71 -0.29 -6.57
C TYR A 336 10.73 -0.80 -7.62
N ILE A 337 9.67 -1.50 -7.21
CA ILE A 337 8.74 -2.20 -8.10
C ILE A 337 7.39 -1.49 -8.27
N GLY A 338 7.18 -0.35 -7.61
CA GLY A 338 5.92 0.39 -7.71
C GLY A 338 4.74 -0.48 -7.34
N ASP A 339 3.69 -0.48 -8.16
CA ASP A 339 2.46 -1.23 -7.90
C ASP A 339 2.57 -2.73 -8.22
N ALA A 340 3.65 -3.21 -8.84
CA ALA A 340 3.81 -4.60 -9.29
C ALA A 340 4.22 -5.59 -8.18
N ALA A 341 3.53 -5.54 -7.04
CA ALA A 341 3.77 -6.42 -5.91
C ALA A 341 3.05 -7.75 -6.07
N SER A 342 3.73 -8.86 -5.76
CA SER A 342 3.14 -10.20 -5.77
C SER A 342 1.99 -10.35 -4.77
N ASN A 343 1.12 -11.34 -4.98
CA ASN A 343 -0.02 -11.63 -4.10
C ASN A 343 0.38 -11.83 -2.64
N SER A 344 1.54 -12.44 -2.39
CA SER A 344 2.04 -12.65 -1.02
C SER A 344 2.51 -11.34 -0.36
N MET A 345 2.88 -10.32 -1.13
CA MET A 345 3.17 -8.97 -0.60
C MET A 345 1.88 -8.22 -0.25
N GLN A 346 0.84 -8.35 -1.08
CA GLN A 346 -0.49 -7.82 -0.75
C GLN A 346 -1.01 -8.43 0.57
N GLU A 347 -0.83 -9.74 0.75
CA GLU A 347 -1.19 -10.45 1.97
C GLU A 347 -0.42 -9.93 3.21
N ARG A 348 0.88 -9.65 3.07
CA ARG A 348 1.71 -9.11 4.16
C ARG A 348 1.26 -7.73 4.62
N ASP A 349 0.85 -6.85 3.70
CA ASP A 349 0.32 -5.53 4.06
C ASP A 349 -0.95 -5.67 4.94
N VAL A 350 -1.84 -6.62 4.63
CA VAL A 350 -3.04 -6.88 5.46
C VAL A 350 -2.65 -7.40 6.85
N ILE A 351 -1.71 -8.35 6.92
CA ILE A 351 -1.17 -8.88 8.17
C ILE A 351 -0.58 -7.75 9.03
N ASP A 352 0.23 -6.89 8.42
CA ASP A 352 0.88 -5.79 9.11
C ASP A 352 -0.09 -4.70 9.56
N LEU A 353 -1.12 -4.39 8.78
CA LEU A 353 -2.20 -3.48 9.18
C LEU A 353 -2.93 -4.00 10.41
N LYS A 354 -3.33 -5.28 10.41
CA LYS A 354 -3.99 -5.92 11.55
C LYS A 354 -3.09 -5.94 12.80
N ARG A 355 -1.82 -6.34 12.64
CA ARG A 355 -0.81 -6.28 13.69
C ARG A 355 -0.51 -4.85 14.14
N GLY A 356 -0.73 -3.85 13.30
CA GLY A 356 -0.54 -2.43 13.58
C GLY A 356 -1.72 -1.76 14.30
N GLY A 357 -2.78 -2.51 14.58
CA GLY A 357 -3.95 -2.04 15.33
C GLY A 357 -5.12 -1.60 14.48
N CYS A 358 -5.03 -1.75 13.16
CA CYS A 358 -6.13 -1.45 12.25
C CYS A 358 -7.17 -2.57 12.24
N ASN A 359 -8.45 -2.23 12.35
CA ASN A 359 -9.56 -3.13 12.03
C ASN A 359 -10.23 -2.81 10.69
N ALA A 360 -9.85 -1.70 10.08
CA ALA A 360 -10.30 -1.28 8.76
C ALA A 360 -9.15 -0.65 7.95
N VAL A 361 -9.32 -0.57 6.64
CA VAL A 361 -8.41 0.10 5.69
C VAL A 361 -9.25 0.86 4.66
N ARG A 362 -8.76 2.03 4.28
CA ARG A 362 -9.29 2.76 3.12
C ARG A 362 -8.35 2.55 1.94
N ALA A 363 -8.88 1.98 0.87
CA ALA A 363 -8.21 1.66 -0.40
C ALA A 363 -7.92 2.92 -1.25
N ALA A 364 -7.19 3.87 -0.67
CA ALA A 364 -6.98 5.19 -1.24
C ALA A 364 -6.15 5.15 -2.56
N HIS A 365 -6.59 5.74 -3.67
CA HIS A 365 -7.95 6.18 -4.01
C HIS A 365 -8.36 5.51 -5.30
N TYR A 366 -8.34 4.18 -5.31
CA TYR A 366 -8.57 3.39 -6.50
C TYR A 366 -8.80 1.91 -6.15
N PRO A 367 -9.44 1.15 -7.06
CA PRO A 367 -9.69 -0.25 -6.83
C PRO A 367 -8.42 -1.05 -6.60
N GLN A 368 -8.39 -1.83 -5.53
CA GLN A 368 -7.19 -2.56 -5.10
C GLN A 368 -7.06 -3.89 -5.83
N ASP A 369 -5.92 -4.52 -5.59
CA ASP A 369 -5.57 -5.84 -6.08
C ASP A 369 -6.53 -6.90 -5.52
N PRO A 370 -7.07 -7.83 -6.34
CA PRO A 370 -7.90 -8.93 -5.85
C PRO A 370 -7.24 -9.75 -4.74
N ALA A 371 -5.91 -9.93 -4.78
CA ALA A 371 -5.17 -10.62 -3.72
C ALA A 371 -5.17 -9.84 -2.39
N PHE A 372 -5.20 -8.50 -2.43
CA PHE A 372 -5.36 -7.67 -1.24
C PHE A 372 -6.75 -7.84 -0.61
N LEU A 373 -7.81 -7.83 -1.42
CA LEU A 373 -9.19 -8.02 -0.94
C LEU A 373 -9.41 -9.43 -0.39
N ALA A 374 -8.89 -10.46 -1.08
CA ALA A 374 -8.92 -11.84 -0.58
C ALA A 374 -8.16 -11.99 0.75
N ALA A 375 -7.04 -11.30 0.93
CA ALA A 375 -6.33 -11.27 2.20
C ALA A 375 -7.14 -10.52 3.29
N CYS A 376 -7.80 -9.41 2.96
CA CYS A 376 -8.70 -8.71 3.88
C CYS A 376 -9.84 -9.60 4.38
N ASP A 377 -10.45 -10.40 3.50
CA ASP A 377 -11.45 -11.39 3.87
C ASP A 377 -10.90 -12.44 4.82
N LYS A 378 -9.71 -12.98 4.50
CA LYS A 378 -9.04 -14.05 5.26
C LYS A 378 -8.62 -13.63 6.66
N TYR A 379 -8.08 -12.42 6.82
CA TYR A 379 -7.56 -11.93 8.11
C TYR A 379 -8.52 -11.01 8.86
N GLY A 380 -9.67 -10.68 8.27
CA GLY A 380 -10.67 -9.85 8.90
C GLY A 380 -10.29 -8.37 8.97
N LEU A 381 -9.92 -7.78 7.84
CA LEU A 381 -9.68 -6.34 7.72
C LEU A 381 -10.82 -5.73 6.91
N LEU A 382 -11.58 -4.79 7.49
CA LEU A 382 -12.70 -4.14 6.79
C LEU A 382 -12.18 -3.16 5.73
N VAL A 383 -12.81 -3.09 4.56
CA VAL A 383 -12.35 -2.30 3.43
C VAL A 383 -13.37 -1.23 3.05
N VAL A 384 -12.87 0.00 2.90
CA VAL A 384 -13.53 1.06 2.13
C VAL A 384 -12.92 1.04 0.73
N GLU A 385 -13.68 0.60 -0.27
CA GLU A 385 -13.20 0.45 -1.65
C GLU A 385 -13.46 1.74 -2.44
N CYS A 386 -12.44 2.28 -3.12
CA CYS A 386 -12.50 3.62 -3.70
C CYS A 386 -12.50 3.62 -5.23
N ILE A 387 -13.33 4.47 -5.83
CA ILE A 387 -13.26 4.81 -7.26
C ILE A 387 -11.95 5.61 -7.56
N PRO A 388 -11.32 5.47 -8.74
CA PRO A 388 -10.11 6.24 -9.08
C PRO A 388 -10.37 7.75 -9.12
N GLY A 389 -9.76 8.50 -8.22
CA GLY A 389 -9.83 9.97 -8.22
C GLY A 389 -8.97 10.64 -7.17
N TRP A 390 -8.38 11.79 -7.50
CA TRP A 390 -7.76 12.68 -6.51
C TRP A 390 -7.64 14.12 -7.03
N GLN A 391 -8.31 15.07 -6.37
CA GLN A 391 -8.29 16.51 -6.68
C GLN A 391 -8.38 16.85 -8.18
N TYR A 392 -9.19 16.10 -8.93
CA TYR A 392 -9.33 16.26 -10.38
C TYR A 392 -10.67 15.74 -10.87
N PHE A 393 -11.25 16.47 -11.82
CA PHE A 393 -12.41 16.06 -12.58
C PHE A 393 -12.35 16.67 -13.98
N ASN A 394 -12.63 15.86 -15.00
CA ASN A 394 -12.76 16.32 -16.37
C ASN A 394 -14.24 16.28 -16.78
N LYS A 395 -14.74 17.40 -17.30
CA LYS A 395 -16.15 17.56 -17.72
C LYS A 395 -16.48 16.91 -19.06
N ASP A 396 -15.49 16.36 -19.76
CA ASP A 396 -15.71 15.67 -21.03
C ASP A 396 -16.58 14.43 -20.84
N SER A 397 -17.54 14.22 -21.74
CA SER A 397 -18.43 13.05 -21.70
C SER A 397 -17.71 11.71 -21.74
N VAL A 398 -16.53 11.63 -22.36
CA VAL A 398 -15.70 10.42 -22.41
C VAL A 398 -15.08 10.10 -21.05
N PHE A 399 -14.65 11.13 -20.30
CA PHE A 399 -14.17 10.93 -18.94
C PHE A 399 -15.30 10.46 -18.03
N ILE A 400 -16.46 11.11 -18.12
CA ILE A 400 -17.63 10.78 -17.28
C ILE A 400 -18.11 9.35 -17.59
N SER A 401 -18.20 8.96 -18.87
CA SER A 401 -18.63 7.60 -19.23
C SER A 401 -17.63 6.55 -18.73
N ARG A 402 -16.32 6.79 -18.89
CA ARG A 402 -15.29 5.89 -18.34
C ARG A 402 -15.35 5.81 -16.82
N LEU A 403 -15.61 6.93 -16.13
CA LEU A 403 -15.78 6.93 -14.68
C LEU A 403 -16.97 6.07 -14.24
N TYR A 404 -18.12 6.18 -14.92
CA TYR A 404 -19.28 5.32 -14.66
C TYR A 404 -18.98 3.84 -14.93
N GLU A 405 -18.27 3.54 -16.01
CA GLU A 405 -17.83 2.17 -16.31
C GLU A 405 -16.91 1.59 -15.24
N VAL A 406 -15.97 2.39 -14.70
CA VAL A 406 -15.15 1.95 -13.57
C VAL A 406 -16.03 1.70 -12.33
N GLY A 407 -16.98 2.60 -12.02
CA GLY A 407 -17.90 2.43 -10.90
C GLY A 407 -18.69 1.12 -10.97
N LYS A 408 -19.25 0.79 -12.14
CA LYS A 408 -19.95 -0.48 -12.36
C LYS A 408 -19.05 -1.68 -12.15
N LYS A 409 -17.88 -1.69 -12.81
CA LYS A 409 -16.97 -2.83 -12.81
C LYS A 409 -16.30 -3.08 -11.46
N MET A 410 -15.97 -2.03 -10.72
CA MET A 410 -15.47 -2.12 -9.34
C MET A 410 -16.46 -2.92 -8.48
N ILE A 411 -17.75 -2.55 -8.53
CA ILE A 411 -18.77 -3.23 -7.74
C ILE A 411 -18.98 -4.65 -8.22
N ARG A 412 -19.08 -4.89 -9.54
CA ARG A 412 -19.25 -6.25 -10.08
C ARG A 412 -18.11 -7.19 -9.69
N ARG A 413 -16.86 -6.72 -9.73
CA ARG A 413 -15.68 -7.50 -9.35
C ARG A 413 -15.69 -7.82 -7.84
N ASP A 414 -15.98 -6.82 -7.01
CA ASP A 414 -15.65 -6.89 -5.59
C ASP A 414 -16.84 -7.20 -4.66
N ARG A 415 -18.08 -7.25 -5.21
CA ARG A 415 -19.34 -7.40 -4.44
C ARG A 415 -19.45 -8.65 -3.55
N ASN A 416 -18.67 -9.70 -3.81
CA ASN A 416 -18.73 -10.93 -3.02
C ASN A 416 -17.74 -10.93 -1.83
N HIS A 417 -16.84 -9.95 -1.74
CA HIS A 417 -15.89 -9.83 -0.62
C HIS A 417 -16.63 -9.45 0.68
N PRO A 418 -16.63 -10.30 1.72
CA PRO A 418 -17.23 -9.93 3.00
C PRO A 418 -16.55 -8.74 3.68
N SER A 419 -15.27 -8.49 3.38
CA SER A 419 -14.49 -7.38 3.93
C SER A 419 -14.90 -6.00 3.40
N VAL A 420 -15.45 -5.91 2.18
CA VAL A 420 -15.88 -4.63 1.60
C VAL A 420 -17.18 -4.19 2.28
N ILE A 421 -17.11 -3.09 3.02
CA ILE A 421 -18.22 -2.58 3.83
C ILE A 421 -18.72 -1.19 3.43
N LEU A 422 -17.96 -0.51 2.57
CA LEU A 422 -18.27 0.85 2.15
C LEU A 422 -17.66 1.11 0.77
N TRP A 423 -18.45 1.73 -0.11
CA TRP A 423 -18.02 2.06 -1.46
C TRP A 423 -17.85 3.57 -1.58
N GLU A 424 -16.62 4.04 -1.68
CA GLU A 424 -16.33 5.43 -1.96
C GLU A 424 -16.51 5.70 -3.45
N THR A 425 -17.73 6.10 -3.80
CA THR A 425 -18.11 6.50 -5.15
C THR A 425 -17.82 7.98 -5.42
N ALA A 426 -17.29 8.70 -4.42
CA ALA A 426 -16.83 10.07 -4.56
C ALA A 426 -15.42 10.13 -5.13
N LEU A 427 -15.16 11.08 -6.03
CA LEU A 427 -13.80 11.41 -6.42
C LEU A 427 -13.13 12.13 -5.25
N ASN A 428 -12.10 11.50 -4.66
CA ASN A 428 -11.47 12.01 -3.45
C ASN A 428 -11.02 13.47 -3.61
N GLU A 429 -11.44 14.32 -2.67
CA GLU A 429 -11.09 15.75 -2.60
C GLU A 429 -11.34 16.54 -3.90
N SER A 430 -12.29 16.09 -4.71
CA SER A 430 -12.52 16.66 -6.04
C SER A 430 -13.79 17.50 -6.07
N ARG A 431 -13.76 18.57 -6.88
CA ARG A 431 -14.96 19.36 -7.20
C ARG A 431 -15.52 18.89 -8.53
N TYR A 432 -16.71 18.31 -8.50
CA TYR A 432 -17.41 17.79 -9.68
C TYR A 432 -18.93 18.03 -9.56
N PRO A 433 -19.69 17.95 -10.66
CA PRO A 433 -21.13 18.19 -10.64
C PRO A 433 -21.87 17.22 -9.72
N ALA A 434 -22.84 17.74 -8.98
CA ALA A 434 -23.73 16.98 -8.11
C ALA A 434 -24.46 15.81 -8.82
N GLU A 435 -24.80 16.00 -10.10
CA GLU A 435 -25.36 14.95 -10.96
C GLU A 435 -24.46 13.72 -11.05
N VAL A 436 -23.15 13.91 -11.25
CA VAL A 436 -22.18 12.82 -11.37
C VAL A 436 -22.09 12.02 -10.06
N ALA A 437 -22.13 12.71 -8.91
CA ALA A 437 -22.19 12.07 -7.61
C ALA A 437 -23.45 11.20 -7.45
N ARG A 438 -24.61 11.78 -7.79
CA ARG A 438 -25.90 11.10 -7.70
C ARG A 438 -25.96 9.87 -8.62
N GLU A 439 -25.43 9.99 -9.84
CA GLU A 439 -25.42 8.89 -10.80
C GLU A 439 -24.50 7.76 -10.34
N LEU A 440 -23.30 8.07 -9.84
CA LEU A 440 -22.41 7.04 -9.28
C LEU A 440 -23.00 6.33 -8.05
N HIS A 441 -23.71 7.07 -7.19
CA HIS A 441 -24.46 6.49 -6.08
C HIS A 441 -25.60 5.58 -6.57
N ALA A 442 -26.37 6.01 -7.58
CA ALA A 442 -27.43 5.19 -8.17
C ALA A 442 -26.87 3.94 -8.88
N ILE A 443 -25.77 4.07 -9.63
CA ILE A 443 -25.03 2.94 -10.21
C ILE A 443 -24.67 1.95 -9.11
N ALA A 444 -24.15 2.41 -7.97
CA ALA A 444 -23.77 1.50 -6.91
C ALA A 444 -24.94 0.70 -6.34
N HIS A 445 -26.03 1.37 -6.00
CA HIS A 445 -27.25 0.72 -5.49
C HIS A 445 -27.94 -0.20 -6.50
N THR A 446 -27.79 0.07 -7.81
CA THR A 446 -28.34 -0.81 -8.85
C THR A 446 -27.45 -2.01 -9.13
N GLU A 447 -26.12 -1.86 -9.07
CA GLU A 447 -25.15 -2.95 -9.25
C GLU A 447 -25.06 -3.89 -8.03
N TYR A 448 -25.41 -3.40 -6.83
CA TYR A 448 -25.55 -4.19 -5.61
C TYR A 448 -26.93 -3.91 -4.98
N PRO A 449 -27.99 -4.53 -5.49
CA PRO A 449 -29.31 -4.42 -4.88
C PRO A 449 -29.34 -5.10 -3.50
N GLY A 450 -30.10 -4.53 -2.58
CA GLY A 450 -30.28 -5.05 -1.22
C GLY A 450 -30.19 -3.95 -0.18
N ASP A 451 -30.00 -4.33 1.08
CA ASP A 451 -29.92 -3.44 2.24
C ASP A 451 -28.50 -3.31 2.81
N GLN A 452 -27.50 -3.90 2.15
CA GLN A 452 -26.09 -3.90 2.57
C GLN A 452 -25.16 -3.14 1.62
N MET A 453 -25.70 -2.33 0.71
CA MET A 453 -24.93 -1.42 -0.14
C MET A 453 -24.96 -0.02 0.48
N TYR A 454 -23.76 0.53 0.74
CA TYR A 454 -23.59 1.87 1.29
C TYR A 454 -22.51 2.61 0.52
N THR A 455 -22.80 3.83 0.07
CA THR A 455 -21.79 4.70 -0.55
C THR A 455 -21.31 5.80 0.40
N ALA A 456 -20.07 6.23 0.19
CA ALA A 456 -19.46 7.32 0.96
C ALA A 456 -18.86 8.42 0.09
N GLY A 457 -18.81 9.62 0.66
CA GLY A 457 -18.21 10.77 -0.01
C GLY A 457 -18.17 12.02 0.85
N ASP A 458 -17.50 13.04 0.30
CA ASP A 458 -17.32 14.34 0.95
C ASP A 458 -18.62 15.16 0.97
N TYR A 459 -19.14 15.41 2.18
CA TYR A 459 -20.38 16.15 2.40
C TYR A 459 -20.20 17.67 2.30
N PHE A 460 -19.04 18.21 2.71
CA PHE A 460 -18.70 19.65 2.70
C PHE A 460 -19.78 20.57 3.34
N GLY A 461 -20.64 20.06 4.22
CA GLY A 461 -21.74 20.85 4.82
C GLY A 461 -22.83 21.29 3.83
N HIS A 462 -22.87 20.72 2.62
CA HIS A 462 -23.77 21.12 1.55
C HIS A 462 -25.08 20.32 1.59
N THR A 463 -26.19 20.94 1.98
CA THR A 463 -27.49 20.25 2.12
C THR A 463 -28.02 19.68 0.80
N ASP A 464 -27.60 20.22 -0.34
CA ASP A 464 -27.91 19.66 -1.66
C ASP A 464 -27.18 18.35 -1.94
N ARG A 465 -26.22 17.93 -1.09
CA ARG A 465 -25.50 16.65 -1.21
C ARG A 465 -26.04 15.53 -0.33
N VAL A 466 -27.09 15.79 0.46
CA VAL A 466 -27.62 14.81 1.41
C VAL A 466 -28.04 13.51 0.72
N ASP A 467 -28.58 13.60 -0.49
CA ASP A 467 -29.08 12.45 -1.24
C ASP A 467 -28.02 11.77 -2.11
N TYR A 468 -26.72 12.14 -1.98
CA TYR A 468 -25.66 11.61 -2.86
C TYR A 468 -24.85 10.48 -2.25
N PHE A 469 -24.85 10.34 -0.92
CA PHE A 469 -24.09 9.31 -0.22
C PHE A 469 -24.85 8.81 0.99
N ASP A 470 -24.70 7.54 1.35
CA ASP A 470 -25.31 6.96 2.55
C ASP A 470 -24.53 7.28 3.82
N VAL A 471 -23.21 7.46 3.67
CA VAL A 471 -22.26 7.76 4.74
C VAL A 471 -21.48 9.01 4.35
N PHE A 472 -21.28 9.92 5.30
CA PHE A 472 -20.52 11.15 5.05
C PHE A 472 -19.11 11.05 5.59
N TYR A 473 -18.17 11.54 4.79
CA TYR A 473 -16.90 11.96 5.31
C TYR A 473 -17.01 13.35 5.92
N LYS A 474 -16.45 13.46 7.13
CA LYS A 474 -16.32 14.71 7.84
C LYS A 474 -15.48 15.66 6.99
N GLN A 475 -16.08 16.78 6.66
CA GLN A 475 -15.40 17.93 6.09
C GLN A 475 -16.16 19.20 6.47
N VAL A 476 -15.46 20.19 7.03
CA VAL A 476 -16.09 21.47 7.39
C VAL A 476 -15.94 22.47 6.24
N SER A 477 -17.01 23.21 5.96
CA SER A 477 -17.10 24.01 4.74
C SER A 477 -16.19 25.26 4.73
N ARG A 478 -15.73 25.69 5.91
CA ARG A 478 -14.95 26.92 6.12
C ARG A 478 -13.98 26.76 7.28
N PHE A 479 -12.79 27.36 7.15
CA PHE A 479 -11.94 27.59 8.30
C PHE A 479 -12.63 28.60 9.24
N PRO A 480 -12.75 28.32 10.54
CA PRO A 480 -13.42 29.22 11.45
C PRO A 480 -12.62 30.52 11.60
N LYS A 481 -13.31 31.66 11.58
CA LYS A 481 -12.68 32.99 11.56
C LYS A 481 -11.92 33.33 12.85
N ASP A 482 -12.28 32.68 13.95
CA ASP A 482 -11.64 32.82 15.25
C ASP A 482 -10.43 31.90 15.44
N GLY A 483 -10.14 31.04 14.45
CA GLY A 483 -9.06 30.04 14.53
C GLY A 483 -9.36 28.90 15.49
N ASP A 484 -10.50 28.94 16.18
CA ASP A 484 -10.97 27.85 17.04
C ASP A 484 -11.78 26.88 16.19
N VAL A 485 -11.17 25.76 15.82
CA VAL A 485 -11.85 24.68 15.08
C VAL A 485 -13.10 24.15 15.79
N MET A 486 -13.22 24.35 17.10
CA MET A 486 -14.42 24.02 17.87
C MET A 486 -15.62 24.90 17.53
N SER A 487 -15.43 26.08 16.93
CA SER A 487 -16.55 26.96 16.55
C SER A 487 -17.36 26.41 15.37
N ASN A 488 -16.81 25.45 14.61
CA ASN A 488 -17.52 24.68 13.59
C ASN A 488 -18.19 23.39 14.11
N TYR A 489 -18.05 23.06 15.40
CA TYR A 489 -18.69 21.91 16.04
C TYR A 489 -20.21 21.77 15.75
N PRO A 490 -21.00 22.86 15.60
CA PRO A 490 -22.39 22.75 15.17
C PRO A 490 -22.57 22.13 13.77
N GLU A 491 -21.67 22.37 12.80
CA GLU A 491 -21.75 21.77 11.45
C GLU A 491 -21.60 20.24 11.51
N ASP A 492 -20.70 19.73 12.36
CA ASP A 492 -20.54 18.29 12.61
C ASP A 492 -21.79 17.67 13.25
N GLN A 493 -22.53 18.42 14.07
CA GLN A 493 -23.81 17.96 14.64
C GLN A 493 -24.98 18.03 13.63
N ILE A 494 -24.87 18.82 12.57
CA ILE A 494 -25.90 18.95 11.51
C ILE A 494 -25.91 17.72 10.58
N ALA A 495 -24.85 16.91 10.53
CA ALA A 495 -24.84 15.69 9.72
C ALA A 495 -26.05 14.79 10.06
N VAL A 496 -26.95 14.56 9.11
CA VAL A 496 -28.14 13.71 9.30
C VAL A 496 -27.85 12.23 9.06
N LYS A 497 -26.67 11.92 8.52
CA LYS A 497 -26.18 10.57 8.19
C LYS A 497 -24.98 10.18 9.07
N PRO A 498 -24.59 8.89 9.09
CA PRO A 498 -23.36 8.41 9.73
C PRO A 498 -22.13 9.20 9.27
N LEU A 499 -21.16 9.40 10.16
CA LEU A 499 -20.00 10.29 9.96
C LEU A 499 -18.67 9.57 10.23
N PHE A 500 -17.75 9.63 9.27
CA PHE A 500 -16.39 9.07 9.38
C PHE A 500 -15.35 10.09 8.96
N CYS A 501 -14.10 9.91 9.36
CA CYS A 501 -12.96 10.71 8.87
C CYS A 501 -12.15 9.89 7.86
N ARG A 502 -12.20 10.26 6.57
CA ARG A 502 -11.52 9.52 5.48
C ARG A 502 -10.00 9.58 5.54
N GLU A 503 -9.43 10.65 6.08
CA GLU A 503 -7.99 10.83 6.23
C GLU A 503 -7.66 11.84 7.32
N TRP A 504 -6.58 11.61 8.05
CA TRP A 504 -6.05 12.53 9.07
C TRP A 504 -4.56 12.28 9.33
N GLY A 505 -3.84 13.26 9.89
CA GLY A 505 -2.53 13.03 10.50
C GLY A 505 -1.26 13.34 9.68
N ASP A 506 -1.36 13.88 8.46
CA ASP A 506 -0.22 14.09 7.54
C ASP A 506 0.13 15.56 7.21
N GLY A 507 -0.55 16.52 7.81
CA GLY A 507 -0.35 17.97 7.57
C GLY A 507 -0.46 18.89 8.81
N VAL A 508 -0.64 18.34 10.02
CA VAL A 508 -0.91 19.12 11.25
C VAL A 508 -0.24 18.46 12.45
N GLY A 509 0.16 19.26 13.43
CA GLY A 509 0.85 18.82 14.64
C GLY A 509 2.32 19.23 14.63
N GLU A 510 3.04 18.86 15.69
CA GLU A 510 4.46 19.23 15.87
C GLU A 510 5.33 18.80 14.68
N LYS A 511 5.13 17.56 14.19
CA LYS A 511 5.79 17.05 13.00
C LYS A 511 5.02 15.91 12.35
N PRO A 512 4.14 16.19 11.38
CA PRO A 512 3.26 15.17 10.78
C PRO A 512 4.01 14.15 9.90
N ARG A 513 5.18 14.53 9.35
CA ARG A 513 5.96 13.72 8.40
C ARG A 513 7.36 13.50 8.97
N VAL A 514 7.74 12.24 9.14
CA VAL A 514 8.99 11.84 9.80
C VAL A 514 9.61 10.63 9.10
N SER A 515 10.87 10.76 8.72
CA SER A 515 11.68 9.68 8.16
C SER A 515 12.34 8.85 9.26
N LEU A 516 12.59 7.56 8.98
CA LEU A 516 13.37 6.69 9.87
C LEU A 516 14.84 7.13 10.01
N MET A 517 15.36 7.90 9.03
CA MET A 517 16.71 8.47 9.09
C MET A 517 16.85 9.59 10.12
N GLU A 518 15.73 10.09 10.62
CA GLU A 518 15.72 11.08 11.69
C GLU A 518 15.91 10.39 13.05
N ASN A 519 15.54 11.05 14.14
CA ASN A 519 15.79 10.54 15.49
C ASN A 519 14.49 10.20 16.23
N GLU A 520 14.64 9.58 17.40
CA GLU A 520 13.54 9.16 18.26
C GLU A 520 12.63 10.32 18.71
N GLU A 521 13.13 11.54 18.84
CA GLU A 521 12.31 12.70 19.22
C GLU A 521 11.40 13.15 18.08
N GLU A 522 11.91 13.15 16.83
CA GLU A 522 11.10 13.49 15.67
C GLU A 522 9.95 12.49 15.50
N GLN A 523 10.22 11.19 15.67
CA GLN A 523 9.16 10.17 15.63
C GLN A 523 8.11 10.38 16.74
N LEU A 524 8.53 10.82 17.94
CA LEU A 524 7.60 11.17 19.02
C LEU A 524 6.80 12.45 18.74
N LYS A 525 7.38 13.47 18.09
CA LYS A 525 6.65 14.66 17.65
C LYS A 525 5.47 14.29 16.75
N GLN A 526 5.65 13.33 15.83
CA GLN A 526 4.56 12.78 15.02
C GLN A 526 3.47 12.13 15.89
N CYS A 527 3.87 11.26 16.81
CA CYS A 527 2.93 10.58 17.71
C CYS A 527 2.14 11.58 18.57
N ARG A 528 2.81 12.56 19.18
CA ARG A 528 2.16 13.61 19.98
C ARG A 528 1.17 14.42 19.15
N GLY A 529 1.56 14.85 17.94
CA GLY A 529 0.67 15.54 17.01
C GLY A 529 -0.60 14.75 16.70
N ARG A 530 -0.50 13.42 16.58
CA ARG A 530 -1.65 12.54 16.35
C ARG A 530 -2.55 12.39 17.58
N PHE A 531 -1.97 12.21 18.77
CA PHE A 531 -2.74 12.22 20.02
C PHE A 531 -3.52 13.53 20.22
N GLN A 532 -2.89 14.66 19.89
CA GLN A 532 -3.56 15.97 19.97
C GLN A 532 -4.78 16.04 19.04
N GLN A 533 -4.65 15.58 17.79
CA GLN A 533 -5.76 15.52 16.83
C GLN A 533 -6.90 14.62 17.32
N LEU A 534 -6.59 13.43 17.83
CA LEU A 534 -7.58 12.50 18.38
C LEU A 534 -8.32 13.10 19.59
N ASN A 535 -7.62 13.86 20.43
CA ASN A 535 -8.19 14.60 21.56
C ASN A 535 -8.94 15.89 21.16
N GLY A 536 -8.98 16.23 19.88
CA GLY A 536 -9.73 17.36 19.33
C GLY A 536 -8.90 18.56 18.88
N HIS A 537 -7.60 18.57 19.14
CA HIS A 537 -6.67 19.66 18.81
C HIS A 537 -6.04 19.47 17.42
N GLY A 538 -6.89 19.49 16.39
CA GLY A 538 -6.49 19.35 14.99
C GLY A 538 -6.81 20.59 14.14
N TYR A 539 -6.54 20.48 12.86
CA TYR A 539 -6.95 21.44 11.83
C TYR A 539 -8.34 21.12 11.31
N PHE A 540 -9.00 22.06 10.62
CA PHE A 540 -10.44 22.07 10.35
C PHE A 540 -11.07 20.71 9.96
N ASP A 541 -10.46 19.93 9.05
CA ASP A 541 -10.98 18.62 8.61
C ASP A 541 -10.57 17.43 9.50
N TRP A 542 -9.50 17.57 10.29
CA TRP A 542 -8.91 16.52 11.13
C TRP A 542 -9.01 16.81 12.63
N CYS A 543 -9.80 17.82 13.00
CA CYS A 543 -10.09 18.13 14.39
C CYS A 543 -11.20 17.21 14.91
N MET A 544 -11.39 17.25 16.23
CA MET A 544 -12.39 16.48 16.96
C MET A 544 -12.27 14.97 16.91
N LEU A 545 -12.01 14.30 15.77
CA LEU A 545 -11.83 12.83 15.65
C LEU A 545 -12.54 12.02 16.76
N ASP A 546 -11.83 11.46 17.75
CA ASP A 546 -12.42 10.70 18.87
C ASP A 546 -13.22 11.57 19.86
N ALA A 547 -12.85 12.85 20.02
CA ALA A 547 -13.62 13.88 20.73
C ALA A 547 -14.93 14.29 20.05
N ASN A 548 -15.21 13.86 18.82
CA ASN A 548 -16.55 13.94 18.26
C ASN A 548 -17.36 12.72 18.72
N PRO A 549 -18.39 12.87 19.57
CA PRO A 549 -19.17 11.74 20.06
C PRO A 549 -19.86 10.95 18.94
N ARG A 550 -20.15 11.60 17.80
CA ARG A 550 -20.81 11.01 16.62
C ARG A 550 -19.87 10.39 15.60
N MET A 551 -18.55 10.50 15.79
CA MET A 551 -17.60 9.83 14.91
C MET A 551 -17.82 8.32 14.97
N GLY A 552 -17.96 7.69 13.81
CA GLY A 552 -18.05 6.23 13.65
C GLY A 552 -16.70 5.56 13.42
N GLY A 553 -15.69 6.35 13.07
CA GLY A 553 -14.32 5.90 12.90
C GLY A 553 -13.48 6.82 12.02
N HIS A 554 -12.20 6.50 11.89
CA HIS A 554 -11.22 7.32 11.19
C HIS A 554 -10.16 6.47 10.47
N PHE A 555 -9.60 7.01 9.39
CA PHE A 555 -8.53 6.37 8.62
C PHE A 555 -7.29 7.27 8.62
N LEU A 556 -6.20 6.84 9.24
CA LEU A 556 -4.94 7.61 9.29
C LEU A 556 -4.33 7.76 7.88
N TRP A 557 -3.84 8.95 7.52
CA TRP A 557 -2.96 9.16 6.37
C TRP A 557 -1.50 9.10 6.83
N SER A 558 -0.78 8.01 6.56
CA SER A 558 -1.17 6.77 5.87
C SER A 558 -0.63 5.54 6.59
N TYR A 559 -0.90 4.35 6.06
CA TYR A 559 -0.24 3.12 6.46
C TYR A 559 1.26 3.21 6.16
N ASN A 560 1.63 3.31 4.89
CA ASN A 560 3.01 3.33 4.43
C ASN A 560 3.41 4.71 3.87
N ASP A 561 4.69 5.06 4.01
CA ASP A 561 5.28 6.13 3.20
C ASP A 561 5.23 5.76 1.71
N TYR A 562 5.21 6.78 0.86
CA TYR A 562 5.15 6.60 -0.59
C TYR A 562 5.76 7.79 -1.34
N ALA A 563 6.21 7.54 -2.57
CA ALA A 563 6.65 8.57 -3.51
C ALA A 563 5.46 9.09 -4.33
N ARG A 564 5.56 10.33 -4.80
CA ARG A 564 4.46 11.04 -5.47
C ARG A 564 4.95 11.92 -6.62
N GLY A 565 4.12 12.05 -7.65
CA GLY A 565 4.46 12.83 -8.83
C GLY A 565 4.55 14.34 -8.56
N ALA A 566 3.67 14.86 -7.72
CA ALA A 566 3.58 16.29 -7.42
C ALA A 566 4.77 16.86 -6.64
N GLU A 567 5.53 16.02 -5.93
CA GLU A 567 6.54 16.47 -4.96
C GLU A 567 7.77 15.57 -4.98
N GLN A 568 8.96 16.18 -4.91
CA GLN A 568 10.24 15.47 -5.00
C GLN A 568 10.52 14.59 -3.78
N GLU A 569 10.07 15.05 -2.62
CA GLU A 569 10.26 14.33 -1.38
C GLU A 569 9.23 13.22 -1.22
N THR A 570 9.71 12.11 -0.68
CA THR A 570 8.84 11.04 -0.20
C THR A 570 7.89 11.58 0.86
N MET A 571 6.64 11.14 0.78
CA MET A 571 5.65 11.45 1.78
C MET A 571 5.94 10.59 3.03
N PHE A 572 6.66 11.17 3.99
CA PHE A 572 7.04 10.48 5.24
C PHE A 572 5.91 10.44 6.30
N CYS A 573 4.64 10.36 5.88
CA CYS A 573 3.47 10.39 6.77
C CYS A 573 3.05 9.01 7.30
N GLY A 574 3.60 7.92 6.77
CA GLY A 574 3.19 6.56 7.11
C GLY A 574 3.43 6.19 8.57
N MET A 575 2.65 5.25 9.10
CA MET A 575 2.99 4.50 10.32
C MET A 575 4.15 3.52 10.10
N VAL A 576 4.34 3.06 8.87
CA VAL A 576 5.53 2.34 8.41
C VAL A 576 6.26 3.16 7.36
N ASP A 577 7.57 2.94 7.20
CA ASP A 577 8.32 3.54 6.11
C ASP A 577 7.97 2.91 4.75
N MET A 578 8.65 3.34 3.69
CA MET A 578 8.35 2.85 2.34
C MET A 578 8.71 1.37 2.14
N ASN A 579 9.58 0.83 3.00
CA ASN A 579 9.94 -0.58 3.06
C ASN A 579 9.00 -1.39 3.97
N ARG A 580 7.93 -0.80 4.52
CA ARG A 580 7.05 -1.40 5.54
C ARG A 580 7.75 -1.67 6.89
N TYR A 581 8.86 -0.98 7.17
CA TYR A 581 9.50 -1.02 8.47
C TYR A 581 8.75 -0.12 9.47
N PRO A 582 8.39 -0.61 10.67
CA PRO A 582 7.52 0.14 11.58
C PRO A 582 8.20 1.34 12.23
N LYS A 583 7.50 2.49 12.24
CA LYS A 583 7.87 3.68 13.02
C LYS A 583 7.20 3.63 14.40
N PHE A 584 7.54 4.56 15.31
CA PHE A 584 6.87 4.65 16.62
C PHE A 584 5.35 4.80 16.52
N SER A 585 4.86 5.47 15.48
CA SER A 585 3.42 5.65 15.30
C SER A 585 2.69 4.36 14.90
N TYR A 586 3.39 3.34 14.38
CA TYR A 586 2.84 1.99 14.24
C TYR A 586 2.43 1.41 15.59
N TYR A 587 3.31 1.50 16.58
CA TYR A 587 3.06 0.97 17.93
C TYR A 587 2.09 1.84 18.73
N MET A 588 2.02 3.14 18.44
CA MET A 588 0.93 4.00 18.93
C MET A 588 -0.43 3.45 18.47
N MET A 589 -0.61 3.24 17.17
CA MET A 589 -1.87 2.69 16.64
C MET A 589 -2.12 1.26 17.15
N GLN A 590 -1.07 0.45 17.29
CA GLN A 590 -1.15 -0.90 17.84
C GLN A 590 -1.72 -0.91 19.26
N SER A 591 -1.33 0.07 20.08
CA SER A 591 -1.83 0.22 21.45
C SER A 591 -3.31 0.64 21.53
N MET A 592 -3.94 1.05 20.43
CA MET A 592 -5.35 1.43 20.40
C MET A 592 -6.30 0.23 20.33
N ARG A 593 -5.77 -1.00 20.22
CA ARG A 593 -6.58 -2.21 20.26
C ARG A 593 -7.07 -2.53 21.67
N ASP A 594 -8.23 -3.16 21.71
CA ASP A 594 -8.71 -3.83 22.91
C ASP A 594 -7.73 -4.94 23.32
N LYS A 595 -7.30 -4.91 24.58
CA LYS A 595 -6.38 -5.88 25.18
C LYS A 595 -6.99 -7.29 25.28
N ASP A 596 -8.32 -7.40 25.29
CA ASP A 596 -9.02 -8.68 25.44
C ASP A 596 -9.22 -9.40 24.09
N ILE A 597 -8.95 -8.71 22.97
CA ILE A 597 -9.09 -9.25 21.62
C ILE A 597 -7.73 -9.75 21.13
N SER A 598 -7.59 -11.07 21.01
CA SER A 598 -6.44 -11.72 20.36
C SER A 598 -6.88 -12.43 19.08
N GLN A 599 -6.01 -12.47 18.08
CA GLN A 599 -6.22 -13.26 16.87
C GLN A 599 -5.10 -14.30 16.75
N PRO A 600 -5.38 -15.59 17.03
CA PRO A 600 -4.38 -16.65 17.01
C PRO A 600 -3.57 -16.68 15.71
N GLY A 601 -2.25 -16.76 15.84
CA GLY A 601 -1.32 -16.73 14.70
C GLY A 601 -1.02 -15.34 14.14
N LEU A 602 -1.73 -14.30 14.58
CA LEU A 602 -1.56 -12.93 14.09
C LEU A 602 -0.99 -11.99 15.16
N TYR A 603 -1.68 -11.86 16.30
CA TYR A 603 -1.23 -11.07 17.46
C TYR A 603 -1.95 -11.49 18.76
N ASP A 604 -1.27 -11.23 19.89
CA ASP A 604 -1.87 -11.25 21.22
C ASP A 604 -2.50 -9.89 21.55
N GLY A 605 -3.53 -9.90 22.40
CA GLY A 605 -4.28 -8.71 22.78
C GLY A 605 -3.44 -7.70 23.56
N PRO A 606 -2.88 -8.05 24.74
CA PRO A 606 -2.05 -7.13 25.52
C PRO A 606 -0.73 -6.81 24.83
N MET A 607 -0.35 -5.53 24.80
CA MET A 607 0.93 -5.07 24.27
C MET A 607 1.55 -3.95 25.11
N VAL A 608 2.88 -3.84 25.03
CA VAL A 608 3.66 -2.72 25.58
C VAL A 608 4.83 -2.44 24.65
N PHE A 609 5.13 -1.17 24.39
CA PHE A 609 6.22 -0.74 23.52
C PHE A 609 6.87 0.54 24.05
N ILE A 610 8.20 0.53 24.18
CA ILE A 610 8.99 1.71 24.57
C ILE A 610 9.29 2.51 23.31
N ALA A 611 8.70 3.70 23.19
CA ALA A 611 8.94 4.63 22.09
C ALA A 611 10.20 5.47 22.37
N SER A 612 11.32 4.78 22.55
CA SER A 612 12.66 5.34 22.66
C SER A 612 13.67 4.32 22.14
N GLN A 613 14.74 4.83 21.54
CA GLN A 613 15.92 4.07 21.13
C GLN A 613 16.99 4.03 22.26
N ASN A 614 16.75 4.72 23.39
CA ASN A 614 17.66 4.82 24.54
C ASN A 614 19.08 5.32 24.20
N THR A 615 19.18 6.20 23.21
CA THR A 615 20.42 6.48 22.48
C THR A 615 21.41 7.33 23.26
N ALA A 616 20.98 8.44 23.88
CA ALA A 616 21.91 9.42 24.46
C ALA A 616 21.21 10.38 25.46
N PRO A 617 21.96 10.98 26.40
CA PRO A 617 21.42 11.95 27.37
C PRO A 617 20.85 13.23 26.76
N ARG A 618 21.23 13.55 25.51
CA ARG A 618 20.73 14.73 24.79
C ARG A 618 19.28 14.60 24.35
N TYR A 619 18.78 13.36 24.20
CA TYR A 619 17.41 13.11 23.79
C TYR A 619 16.52 13.03 25.03
N VAL A 620 15.55 13.92 25.13
CA VAL A 620 14.59 13.99 26.24
C VAL A 620 13.76 12.70 26.32
N SER A 621 13.47 12.08 25.18
CA SER A 621 12.81 10.78 25.08
C SER A 621 13.62 9.61 25.65
N SER A 622 14.93 9.80 25.82
CA SER A 622 15.82 8.87 26.51
C SER A 622 16.01 9.22 28.01
N VAL A 623 15.39 10.29 28.54
CA VAL A 623 15.62 10.75 29.92
C VAL A 623 14.33 11.11 30.65
N LYS A 624 13.65 12.19 30.24
CA LYS A 624 12.54 12.80 31.00
C LYS A 624 11.16 12.57 30.39
N GLU A 625 11.10 12.24 29.11
CA GLU A 625 9.85 11.97 28.38
C GLU A 625 9.88 10.58 27.74
N ILE A 626 10.29 9.57 28.51
CA ILE A 626 10.33 8.19 28.03
C ILE A 626 8.89 7.72 27.84
N THR A 627 8.47 7.69 26.58
CA THR A 627 7.09 7.37 26.20
C THR A 627 6.94 5.86 26.02
N VAL A 628 5.87 5.30 26.58
CA VAL A 628 5.48 3.91 26.42
C VAL A 628 4.05 3.86 25.87
N PHE A 629 3.86 3.11 24.79
CA PHE A 629 2.54 2.79 24.24
C PHE A 629 2.11 1.42 24.76
N SER A 630 0.90 1.32 25.29
CA SER A 630 0.37 0.08 25.84
C SER A 630 -1.15 0.15 25.94
N ASN A 631 -1.84 -0.98 25.76
CA ASN A 631 -3.28 -1.13 26.07
C ASN A 631 -3.53 -1.80 27.44
N CYS A 632 -2.48 -2.06 28.22
CA CYS A 632 -2.58 -2.69 29.54
C CYS A 632 -3.16 -1.74 30.61
N ASP A 633 -3.52 -2.29 31.78
CA ASP A 633 -4.09 -1.53 32.90
C ASP A 633 -3.05 -0.73 33.68
N GLU A 634 -1.83 -1.24 33.74
CA GLU A 634 -0.67 -0.59 34.38
C GLU A 634 0.58 -0.82 33.53
N VAL A 635 1.46 0.19 33.48
CA VAL A 635 2.79 0.10 32.91
C VAL A 635 3.81 0.39 33.99
N ARG A 636 4.84 -0.46 34.09
CA ARG A 636 6.04 -0.21 34.90
C ARG A 636 7.24 -0.04 33.98
N LEU A 637 8.04 0.99 34.24
CA LEU A 637 9.26 1.22 33.48
C LEU A 637 10.47 1.10 34.39
N PHE A 638 11.48 0.38 33.93
CA PHE A 638 12.74 0.17 34.62
C PHE A 638 13.91 0.65 33.77
N ARG A 639 14.97 1.14 34.42
CA ARG A 639 16.28 1.33 33.83
C ARG A 639 17.29 0.52 34.62
N ASN A 640 18.06 -0.34 33.95
CA ASN A 640 19.09 -1.17 34.58
C ASN A 640 18.57 -1.92 35.82
N HIS A 641 17.36 -2.51 35.70
CA HIS A 641 16.62 -3.19 36.77
C HIS A 641 16.11 -2.30 37.93
N GLN A 642 16.33 -0.99 37.88
CA GLN A 642 15.78 -0.03 38.84
C GLN A 642 14.46 0.53 38.32
N LEU A 643 13.42 0.52 39.16
CA LEU A 643 12.12 1.07 38.81
C LEU A 643 12.21 2.59 38.65
N ILE A 644 11.90 3.09 37.46
CA ILE A 644 11.69 4.52 37.20
C ILE A 644 10.34 4.94 37.79
N GLY A 645 9.29 4.18 37.47
CA GLY A 645 7.96 4.47 37.96
C GLY A 645 6.90 3.50 37.45
N LYS A 646 5.68 3.71 37.94
CA LYS A 646 4.46 3.02 37.49
C LYS A 646 3.40 4.06 37.13
N GLN A 647 2.62 3.78 36.09
CA GLN A 647 1.46 4.59 35.73
C GLN A 647 0.32 3.66 35.33
N THR A 648 -0.89 3.96 35.79
CA THR A 648 -2.09 3.19 35.45
C THR A 648 -2.87 3.86 34.32
N ARG A 649 -3.62 3.06 33.57
CA ARG A 649 -4.54 3.54 32.54
C ARG A 649 -5.51 4.58 33.10
N ILE A 650 -6.05 4.33 34.30
CA ILE A 650 -6.97 5.22 35.02
C ILE A 650 -6.35 6.59 35.30
N GLU A 651 -5.10 6.64 35.77
CA GLU A 651 -4.40 7.90 36.03
C GLU A 651 -4.12 8.69 34.74
N ARG A 652 -3.99 8.01 33.61
CA ARG A 652 -3.73 8.63 32.31
C ARG A 652 -5.00 9.03 31.55
N THR A 653 -6.13 8.37 31.79
CA THR A 653 -7.42 8.64 31.12
C THR A 653 -7.79 10.13 31.06
N PRO A 654 -7.65 10.96 32.11
CA PRO A 654 -8.03 12.37 32.03
C PRO A 654 -7.36 13.18 30.92
N PHE A 655 -6.17 12.75 30.44
CA PHE A 655 -5.42 13.42 29.37
C PHE A 655 -5.77 12.89 27.96
N TYR A 656 -6.51 11.79 27.87
CA TYR A 656 -6.84 11.09 26.63
C TYR A 656 -8.30 10.61 26.63
N HIS A 657 -9.17 11.33 27.35
CA HIS A 657 -10.52 10.88 27.68
C HIS A 657 -11.32 10.45 26.44
N PRO A 658 -11.38 11.25 25.35
CA PRO A 658 -12.11 10.83 24.15
C PRO A 658 -11.62 9.53 23.51
N ILE A 659 -10.30 9.36 23.46
CA ILE A 659 -9.65 8.17 22.88
C ILE A 659 -10.03 6.92 23.68
N VAL A 660 -9.96 7.02 25.01
CA VAL A 660 -10.29 5.92 25.92
C VAL A 660 -11.79 5.58 25.87
N GLU A 661 -12.67 6.57 25.75
CA GLU A 661 -14.12 6.34 25.63
C GLU A 661 -14.49 5.58 24.35
N LYS A 662 -13.74 5.76 23.27
CA LYS A 662 -13.92 4.99 22.02
C LYS A 662 -13.23 3.62 22.07
N GLY A 663 -12.58 3.26 23.18
CA GLY A 663 -11.86 1.99 23.35
C GLY A 663 -10.39 2.02 22.94
N GLY A 664 -9.82 3.18 22.60
CA GLY A 664 -8.39 3.36 22.33
C GLY A 664 -7.56 3.38 23.63
N SER A 665 -6.30 3.85 23.58
CA SER A 665 -5.42 3.84 24.75
C SER A 665 -4.69 5.17 24.98
N PRO A 666 -4.45 5.57 26.25
CA PRO A 666 -3.56 6.70 26.53
C PRO A 666 -2.09 6.33 26.24
N CYS A 667 -1.21 7.33 26.23
CA CYS A 667 0.24 7.08 26.35
C CYS A 667 0.75 7.34 27.77
N TYR A 668 1.81 6.61 28.13
CA TYR A 668 2.46 6.65 29.43
C TYR A 668 3.82 7.32 29.29
N VAL A 669 4.13 8.33 30.10
CA VAL A 669 5.34 9.16 29.92
C VAL A 669 6.09 9.22 31.25
N PHE A 670 7.32 8.71 31.27
CA PHE A 670 8.12 8.56 32.48
C PHE A 670 9.33 9.50 32.48
N ASP A 671 9.68 9.99 33.67
CA ASP A 671 10.88 10.78 33.93
C ASP A 671 11.87 9.95 34.76
N ALA A 672 13.02 9.61 34.17
CA ALA A 672 14.12 8.91 34.85
C ALA A 672 15.03 9.84 35.66
N GLY A 673 14.84 11.17 35.56
CA GLY A 673 15.65 12.22 36.18
C GLY A 673 16.99 12.43 35.46
N THR A 674 17.78 11.37 35.34
CA THR A 674 19.09 11.35 34.69
C THR A 674 19.23 10.19 33.72
N TYR A 675 20.02 10.39 32.67
CA TYR A 675 20.40 9.32 31.76
C TYR A 675 21.46 8.41 32.38
N GLU A 676 21.24 7.10 32.27
CA GLU A 676 22.27 6.07 32.44
C GLU A 676 22.23 5.13 31.24
N ALA A 677 23.38 4.88 30.61
CA ALA A 677 23.47 3.93 29.50
C ALA A 677 23.15 2.50 30.01
N GLY A 678 22.53 1.69 29.16
CA GLY A 678 22.16 0.32 29.50
C GLY A 678 20.80 -0.05 28.93
N GLU A 679 19.92 -0.63 29.74
CA GLU A 679 18.66 -1.20 29.29
C GLU A 679 17.46 -0.52 29.94
N LEU A 680 16.46 -0.18 29.10
CA LEU A 680 15.11 0.13 29.54
C LEU A 680 14.24 -1.10 29.36
N VAL A 681 13.40 -1.40 30.35
CA VAL A 681 12.41 -2.48 30.31
C VAL A 681 11.06 -1.94 30.71
N ALA A 682 10.03 -2.17 29.89
CA ALA A 682 8.64 -1.87 30.20
C ALA A 682 7.87 -3.16 30.41
N GLU A 683 7.13 -3.23 31.50
CA GLU A 683 6.17 -4.29 31.80
C GLU A 683 4.75 -3.74 31.64
N GLY A 684 3.93 -4.39 30.82
CA GLY A 684 2.50 -4.15 30.72
C GLY A 684 1.75 -5.16 31.57
N LEU A 685 0.88 -4.67 32.45
CA LEU A 685 0.12 -5.48 33.39
C LEU A 685 -1.38 -5.43 33.15
N VAL A 686 -2.02 -6.60 33.23
CA VAL A 686 -3.48 -6.75 33.23
C VAL A 686 -3.86 -7.51 34.50
N ASP A 687 -4.83 -6.99 35.25
CA ASP A 687 -5.24 -7.54 36.56
C ASP A 687 -4.06 -7.79 37.52
N GLY A 688 -3.08 -6.88 37.51
CA GLY A 688 -1.89 -6.93 38.36
C GLY A 688 -0.83 -7.96 37.97
N LYS A 689 -1.00 -8.69 36.86
CA LYS A 689 -0.03 -9.65 36.33
C LYS A 689 0.70 -9.08 35.12
N VAL A 690 2.00 -9.30 35.03
CA VAL A 690 2.78 -8.97 33.83
C VAL A 690 2.36 -9.88 32.70
N VAL A 691 1.83 -9.30 31.62
CA VAL A 691 1.33 -10.02 30.43
C VAL A 691 2.08 -9.65 29.16
N ALA A 692 2.78 -8.51 29.13
CA ALA A 692 3.61 -8.08 28.01
C ALA A 692 4.88 -7.40 28.53
N THR A 693 5.99 -7.56 27.82
CA THR A 693 7.26 -6.89 28.13
C THR A 693 7.95 -6.40 26.87
N HIS A 694 8.59 -5.24 26.93
CA HIS A 694 9.43 -4.73 25.85
C HIS A 694 10.72 -4.11 26.43
N SER A 695 11.84 -4.32 25.76
CA SER A 695 13.15 -3.82 26.20
C SER A 695 13.89 -3.11 25.07
N VAL A 696 14.55 -2.00 25.40
CA VAL A 696 15.45 -1.30 24.48
C VAL A 696 16.77 -1.03 25.17
N ARG A 697 17.87 -1.17 24.44
CA ARG A 697 19.23 -1.02 24.96
C ARG A 697 19.91 0.16 24.29
N THR A 698 20.78 0.86 25.02
CA THR A 698 21.64 1.90 24.45
C THR A 698 22.49 1.30 23.33
N PRO A 699 22.37 1.76 22.08
CA PRO A 699 23.13 1.21 20.96
C PRO A 699 24.64 1.43 21.13
N GLY A 700 25.43 0.37 20.93
CA GLY A 700 26.87 0.44 20.78
C GLY A 700 27.31 0.88 19.37
N GLN A 701 28.59 0.70 19.06
CA GLN A 701 29.11 0.89 17.71
C GLN A 701 28.58 -0.20 16.76
N PRO A 702 28.34 0.09 15.47
CA PRO A 702 28.04 -0.92 14.46
C PRO A 702 29.09 -2.04 14.47
N ARG A 703 28.64 -3.29 14.54
CA ARG A 703 29.55 -4.47 14.54
C ARG A 703 29.09 -5.59 13.63
N GLN A 704 27.80 -5.71 13.37
CA GLN A 704 27.25 -6.80 12.58
C GLN A 704 26.02 -6.36 11.80
N ILE A 705 25.66 -7.16 10.80
CA ILE A 705 24.42 -7.04 10.05
C ILE A 705 23.55 -8.23 10.42
N GLU A 706 22.26 -8.04 10.64
CA GLU A 706 21.28 -9.12 10.83
C GLU A 706 20.33 -9.15 9.62
N ILE A 707 20.20 -10.33 8.99
CA ILE A 707 19.18 -10.55 7.96
C ILE A 707 17.86 -10.90 8.64
N TRP A 708 16.83 -10.09 8.40
CA TRP A 708 15.45 -10.40 8.75
C TRP A 708 14.64 -10.75 7.51
N LEU A 709 14.24 -12.01 7.43
CA LEU A 709 13.33 -12.54 6.41
C LEU A 709 11.89 -12.30 6.88
N LYS A 710 11.10 -11.56 6.12
CA LYS A 710 9.72 -11.24 6.49
C LYS A 710 8.77 -12.37 6.08
N GLU A 711 8.86 -13.47 6.83
CA GLU A 711 8.10 -14.70 6.57
C GLU A 711 6.61 -14.52 6.86
N ASP A 712 6.24 -13.93 7.98
CA ASP A 712 4.85 -13.63 8.40
C ASP A 712 3.89 -14.83 8.34
N GLY A 713 4.40 -16.06 8.47
CA GLY A 713 3.61 -17.28 8.33
C GLY A 713 3.25 -17.63 6.89
N ILE A 714 3.75 -16.87 5.91
CA ILE A 714 3.57 -17.10 4.48
C ILE A 714 4.80 -17.82 3.94
N GLN A 715 4.60 -19.08 3.56
CA GLN A 715 5.65 -19.85 2.90
C GLN A 715 5.77 -19.46 1.43
N PRO A 716 6.96 -19.00 0.97
CA PRO A 716 7.13 -18.58 -0.41
C PRO A 716 6.88 -19.71 -1.42
N ILE A 717 6.30 -19.36 -2.56
CA ILE A 717 5.92 -20.29 -3.62
C ILE A 717 6.94 -20.17 -4.76
N ALA A 718 7.42 -21.31 -5.24
CA ALA A 718 8.25 -21.40 -6.43
C ALA A 718 7.39 -21.31 -7.70
N ASP A 719 6.76 -20.16 -7.91
CA ASP A 719 5.93 -19.89 -9.08
C ASP A 719 6.59 -18.97 -10.11
N GLY A 720 7.78 -18.45 -9.81
CA GLY A 720 8.49 -17.47 -10.63
C GLY A 720 8.09 -16.01 -10.38
N SER A 721 6.93 -15.76 -9.75
CA SER A 721 6.34 -14.44 -9.55
C SER A 721 6.39 -13.97 -8.10
N ASP A 722 6.38 -14.89 -7.14
CA ASP A 722 6.36 -14.60 -5.71
C ASP A 722 7.60 -13.80 -5.28
N MET A 723 7.39 -12.85 -4.36
CA MET A 723 8.41 -11.92 -3.91
C MET A 723 8.55 -11.97 -2.39
N ILE A 724 9.80 -12.00 -1.92
CA ILE A 724 10.14 -12.11 -0.51
C ILE A 724 10.81 -10.81 -0.06
N PRO A 725 10.22 -10.06 0.90
CA PRO A 725 10.86 -8.91 1.51
C PRO A 725 11.96 -9.34 2.49
N VAL A 726 13.13 -8.71 2.35
CA VAL A 726 14.31 -8.97 3.20
C VAL A 726 14.86 -7.66 3.72
N TYR A 727 15.09 -7.59 5.03
CA TYR A 727 15.70 -6.43 5.69
C TYR A 727 17.10 -6.78 6.18
N PHE A 728 17.99 -5.78 6.13
CA PHE A 728 19.38 -5.87 6.59
C PHE A 728 19.59 -4.85 7.70
N LYS A 729 19.55 -5.29 8.96
CA LYS A 729 19.62 -4.41 10.13
C LYS A 729 21.07 -4.25 10.57
N ILE A 730 21.57 -3.02 10.66
CA ILE A 730 22.88 -2.75 11.25
C ILE A 730 22.75 -2.77 12.77
N CYS A 731 23.50 -3.68 13.41
CA CYS A 731 23.43 -3.91 14.84
C CYS A 731 24.80 -3.79 15.50
N ASP A 732 24.79 -3.48 16.79
CA ASP A 732 25.98 -3.58 17.64
C ASP A 732 26.29 -5.04 18.02
N SER A 733 27.30 -5.25 18.88
CA SER A 733 27.69 -6.61 19.32
C SER A 733 26.63 -7.36 20.14
N TYR A 734 25.61 -6.67 20.65
CA TYR A 734 24.50 -7.25 21.41
C TYR A 734 23.25 -7.48 20.55
N GLY A 735 23.29 -7.15 19.25
CA GLY A 735 22.13 -7.21 18.37
C GLY A 735 21.21 -6.00 18.48
N THR A 736 21.65 -4.93 19.15
CA THR A 736 20.87 -3.69 19.27
C THR A 736 20.95 -2.91 17.95
N PRO A 737 19.83 -2.51 17.33
CA PRO A 737 19.84 -1.71 16.12
C PRO A 737 20.58 -0.38 16.30
N VAL A 738 21.45 -0.03 15.35
CA VAL A 738 22.19 1.23 15.32
C VAL A 738 21.55 2.15 14.28
N ASN A 739 20.52 2.86 14.71
CA ASN A 739 19.63 3.61 13.80
C ASN A 739 20.27 4.88 13.20
N THR A 740 21.48 5.26 13.62
CA THR A 740 22.26 6.35 13.02
C THR A 740 23.23 5.85 11.95
N SER A 741 23.24 4.56 11.65
CA SER A 741 24.15 3.99 10.66
C SER A 741 23.64 4.24 9.24
N ASP A 742 24.57 4.58 8.36
CA ASP A 742 24.38 4.76 6.93
C ASP A 742 25.32 3.82 6.13
N VAL A 743 25.83 2.75 6.73
CA VAL A 743 26.83 1.89 6.08
C VAL A 743 26.35 1.33 4.74
N ARG A 744 27.26 1.29 3.75
CA ARG A 744 27.02 0.62 2.47
C ARG A 744 27.14 -0.90 2.63
N ILE A 745 26.10 -1.62 2.20
CA ILE A 745 26.02 -3.08 2.23
C ILE A 745 26.06 -3.68 0.81
N TYR A 746 26.50 -4.93 0.75
CA TYR A 746 26.56 -5.75 -0.47
C TYR A 746 25.77 -7.02 -0.23
N ILE A 747 24.81 -7.30 -1.11
CA ILE A 747 23.86 -8.40 -1.00
C ILE A 747 24.23 -9.47 -2.03
N SER A 748 24.13 -10.74 -1.65
CA SER A 748 24.29 -11.86 -2.57
C SER A 748 23.14 -12.85 -2.36
N VAL A 749 22.45 -13.17 -3.46
CA VAL A 749 21.36 -14.15 -3.52
C VAL A 749 21.77 -15.28 -4.47
N SER A 750 21.57 -16.53 -4.04
CA SER A 750 21.84 -17.72 -4.86
C SER A 750 20.83 -18.83 -4.58
N GLY A 751 20.83 -19.88 -5.41
CA GLY A 751 19.85 -20.96 -5.35
C GLY A 751 18.61 -20.66 -6.19
N GLU A 752 17.42 -20.98 -5.69
CA GLU A 752 16.16 -20.88 -6.43
C GLU A 752 15.44 -19.53 -6.24
N GLY A 753 16.22 -18.44 -6.31
CA GLY A 753 15.71 -17.07 -6.27
C GLY A 753 16.71 -16.06 -6.82
N SER A 754 16.23 -14.86 -7.16
CA SER A 754 17.03 -13.77 -7.72
C SER A 754 16.73 -12.44 -7.03
N LEU A 755 17.75 -11.60 -6.89
CA LEU A 755 17.63 -10.26 -6.32
C LEU A 755 17.06 -9.29 -7.37
N ILE A 756 15.91 -8.68 -7.07
CA ILE A 756 15.29 -7.69 -7.96
C ILE A 756 16.14 -6.41 -7.95
N GLY A 757 16.58 -5.96 -9.13
CA GLY A 757 17.39 -4.75 -9.27
C GLY A 757 18.89 -4.93 -9.03
N ASP A 758 19.37 -6.17 -8.99
CA ASP A 758 20.80 -6.47 -8.77
C ASP A 758 21.69 -5.86 -9.85
N GLY A 759 22.78 -5.21 -9.44
CA GLY A 759 23.73 -4.55 -10.33
C GLY A 759 23.22 -3.30 -11.06
N ILE A 760 21.98 -2.84 -10.80
CA ILE A 760 21.44 -1.62 -11.41
C ILE A 760 21.86 -0.40 -10.57
N GLU A 761 22.96 0.24 -10.98
CA GLU A 761 23.53 1.41 -10.29
C GLU A 761 22.51 2.56 -10.17
N ARG A 762 21.66 2.76 -11.19
CA ARG A 762 20.66 3.83 -11.22
C ARG A 762 19.68 3.77 -10.04
N ILE A 763 19.28 2.58 -9.60
CA ILE A 763 18.29 2.40 -8.51
C ILE A 763 18.93 2.07 -7.17
N GLY A 764 20.16 1.56 -7.17
CA GLY A 764 20.99 1.41 -5.96
C GLY A 764 20.53 0.31 -5.00
N VAL A 765 19.97 -0.80 -5.51
CA VAL A 765 19.61 -1.97 -4.67
C VAL A 765 20.84 -2.76 -4.23
N ASN A 766 21.88 -2.84 -5.07
CA ASN A 766 23.11 -3.55 -4.72
C ASN A 766 24.32 -2.98 -5.48
N PRO A 767 25.31 -2.37 -4.79
CA PRO A 767 25.37 -2.13 -3.35
C PRO A 767 24.33 -1.09 -2.89
N GLN A 768 23.84 -1.24 -1.66
CA GLN A 768 22.82 -0.36 -1.06
C GLN A 768 23.42 0.45 0.07
N GLN A 769 23.09 1.75 0.15
CA GLN A 769 23.27 2.54 1.36
C GLN A 769 22.09 2.29 2.29
N VAL A 770 22.31 1.89 3.54
CA VAL A 770 21.20 1.70 4.49
C VAL A 770 20.66 3.05 4.97
N GLU A 771 19.37 3.09 5.30
CA GLU A 771 18.70 4.29 5.81
C GLU A 771 18.22 4.03 7.24
N GLY A 772 18.63 4.87 8.19
CA GLY A 772 18.27 4.67 9.60
C GLY A 772 18.78 3.33 10.15
N GLY A 773 19.93 2.84 9.66
CA GLY A 773 20.47 1.52 9.98
C GLY A 773 19.77 0.32 9.33
N ILE A 774 18.83 0.54 8.38
CA ILE A 774 18.04 -0.51 7.75
C ILE A 774 18.25 -0.53 6.22
N GLY A 775 18.73 -1.65 5.70
CA GLY A 775 18.68 -2.00 4.27
C GLY A 775 17.43 -2.81 3.93
N TYR A 776 17.05 -2.83 2.66
CA TYR A 776 15.86 -3.53 2.17
C TYR A 776 16.04 -4.04 0.73
N ALA A 777 15.61 -5.27 0.48
CA ALA A 777 15.58 -5.85 -0.85
C ALA A 777 14.37 -6.76 -1.05
N LEU A 778 14.07 -7.03 -2.32
CA LEU A 778 13.08 -8.01 -2.75
C LEU A 778 13.78 -9.14 -3.49
N ILE A 779 13.42 -10.38 -3.14
CA ILE A 779 13.89 -11.58 -3.82
C ILE A 779 12.71 -12.21 -4.56
N ARG A 780 12.85 -12.44 -5.86
CA ARG A 780 11.87 -13.17 -6.67
C ARG A 780 12.20 -14.67 -6.64
N THR A 781 11.19 -15.52 -6.48
CA THR A 781 11.37 -16.98 -6.53
C THR A 781 11.57 -17.44 -7.98
N THR A 782 12.18 -18.62 -8.18
CA THR A 782 12.13 -19.30 -9.48
C THR A 782 10.89 -20.21 -9.56
N CYS A 783 10.68 -20.86 -10.71
CA CYS A 783 9.63 -21.87 -10.87
C CYS A 783 10.01 -23.24 -10.27
N ARG A 784 11.21 -23.37 -9.68
CA ARG A 784 11.69 -24.63 -9.12
C ARG A 784 11.65 -24.54 -7.59
N PRO A 785 10.94 -25.45 -6.91
CA PRO A 785 10.98 -25.50 -5.46
C PRO A 785 12.40 -25.86 -4.99
N GLY A 786 12.89 -25.15 -3.97
CA GLY A 786 14.23 -25.33 -3.48
C GLY A 786 14.62 -24.31 -2.44
N LYS A 787 15.93 -24.18 -2.23
CA LYS A 787 16.51 -23.28 -1.24
C LYS A 787 16.98 -21.99 -1.92
N ILE A 788 16.72 -20.87 -1.26
CA ILE A 788 17.27 -19.56 -1.58
C ILE A 788 18.24 -19.21 -0.47
N HIS A 789 19.49 -18.92 -0.84
CA HIS A 789 20.52 -18.48 0.09
C HIS A 789 20.71 -16.97 -0.07
N VAL A 790 20.58 -16.25 1.03
CA VAL A 790 20.81 -14.81 1.10
C VAL A 790 22.02 -14.57 2.00
N SER A 791 22.93 -13.72 1.56
CA SER A 791 24.05 -13.26 2.39
C SER A 791 24.27 -11.77 2.20
N VAL A 792 24.82 -11.13 3.22
CA VAL A 792 25.10 -9.70 3.24
C VAL A 792 26.47 -9.44 3.85
N SER A 793 27.17 -8.44 3.33
CA SER A 793 28.46 -7.98 3.86
C SER A 793 28.58 -6.46 3.81
N ALA A 794 29.41 -5.89 4.67
CA ALA A 794 29.86 -4.51 4.61
C ALA A 794 31.25 -4.37 5.21
N ASP A 795 31.98 -3.35 4.80
CA ASP A 795 33.34 -3.11 5.30
C ASP A 795 33.35 -2.89 6.81
N GLY A 796 34.18 -3.67 7.51
CA GLY A 796 34.34 -3.57 8.97
C GLY A 796 33.20 -4.16 9.81
N LEU A 797 32.15 -4.71 9.19
CA LEU A 797 31.03 -5.38 9.88
C LEU A 797 31.05 -6.89 9.65
N LYS A 798 30.64 -7.64 10.67
CA LYS A 798 30.34 -9.07 10.51
C LYS A 798 29.05 -9.22 9.70
N GLY A 799 29.14 -9.80 8.51
CA GLY A 799 27.98 -10.15 7.68
C GLY A 799 27.14 -11.30 8.25
N ASP A 800 26.01 -11.57 7.60
CA ASP A 800 25.08 -12.64 7.97
C ASP A 800 24.60 -13.41 6.73
N SER A 801 24.09 -14.61 6.95
CA SER A 801 23.50 -15.44 5.90
C SER A 801 22.29 -16.21 6.42
N ARG A 802 21.26 -16.30 5.57
CA ARG A 802 20.00 -17.00 5.84
C ARG A 802 19.59 -17.83 4.64
N GLU A 803 18.76 -18.83 4.91
CA GLU A 803 18.18 -19.72 3.91
C GLU A 803 16.67 -19.67 4.01
N ILE A 804 15.99 -19.67 2.86
CA ILE A 804 14.54 -19.76 2.75
C ILE A 804 14.22 -20.96 1.85
N THR A 805 13.20 -21.74 2.21
CA THR A 805 12.73 -22.85 1.36
C THR A 805 11.41 -22.49 0.69
N THR A 806 11.38 -22.58 -0.63
CA THR A 806 10.16 -22.38 -1.43
C THR A 806 9.38 -23.68 -1.56
N ARG A 807 8.05 -23.59 -1.52
CA ARG A 807 7.16 -24.72 -1.81
C ARG A 807 6.81 -24.77 -3.29
N ARG A 808 6.45 -25.96 -3.79
CA ARG A 808 5.98 -26.14 -5.16
C ARG A 808 4.69 -25.35 -5.40
N TYR A 809 4.60 -24.69 -6.55
CA TYR A 809 3.34 -24.22 -7.11
C TYR A 809 2.50 -25.41 -7.58
N ASN A 810 1.25 -25.50 -7.13
CA ASN A 810 0.35 -26.62 -7.43
C ASN A 810 -0.62 -26.33 -8.57
N GLY A 811 -0.67 -25.09 -9.09
CA GLY A 811 -1.46 -24.77 -10.26
C GLY A 811 -0.75 -25.15 -11.55
N ALA A 812 -1.33 -24.72 -12.67
CA ALA A 812 -0.79 -24.95 -14.00
C ALA A 812 -0.50 -23.62 -14.70
N TYR A 813 0.48 -23.65 -15.61
CA TYR A 813 0.86 -22.49 -16.43
C TYR A 813 0.32 -22.66 -17.84
N VAL A 814 0.12 -21.53 -18.52
CA VAL A 814 -0.09 -21.55 -19.97
C VAL A 814 1.18 -22.11 -20.64
N PRO A 815 1.07 -23.20 -21.43
CA PRO A 815 2.22 -23.81 -22.07
C PRO A 815 2.99 -22.82 -22.94
N GLU A 816 4.30 -22.73 -22.71
CA GLU A 816 5.20 -21.86 -23.48
C GLU A 816 5.33 -22.36 -24.92
N GLY A 817 5.34 -21.42 -25.87
CA GLY A 817 5.57 -21.71 -27.28
C GLY A 817 7.05 -21.72 -27.64
N GLN A 818 7.39 -21.91 -28.92
CA GLN A 818 8.79 -21.84 -29.34
C GLN A 818 9.21 -20.39 -29.57
N HIS A 819 10.23 -19.95 -28.84
CA HIS A 819 10.91 -18.67 -29.06
C HIS A 819 12.38 -18.77 -28.67
N ALA A 820 13.19 -17.80 -29.09
CA ALA A 820 14.56 -17.67 -28.60
C ALA A 820 14.56 -17.18 -27.15
N SER A 821 15.62 -17.50 -26.39
CA SER A 821 15.77 -16.91 -25.06
C SER A 821 15.88 -15.39 -25.15
N TYR A 822 15.19 -14.70 -24.26
CA TYR A 822 15.23 -13.25 -24.12
C TYR A 822 16.52 -12.84 -23.40
N ILE A 823 17.35 -12.01 -24.04
CA ILE A 823 18.69 -11.63 -23.54
C ILE A 823 18.81 -10.15 -23.15
N GLY A 824 17.73 -9.37 -23.26
CA GLY A 824 17.73 -7.94 -22.97
C GLY A 824 18.02 -7.64 -21.49
N ASN A 825 18.73 -6.54 -21.26
CA ASN A 825 19.05 -6.05 -19.92
C ASN A 825 17.97 -5.08 -19.40
N GLU A 826 17.66 -5.12 -18.10
CA GLU A 826 16.65 -4.25 -17.45
C GLU A 826 16.88 -2.75 -17.70
N GLU A 827 18.14 -2.30 -17.90
CA GLU A 827 18.47 -0.90 -18.19
C GLU A 827 18.34 -0.51 -19.67
N GLU A 828 18.00 -1.43 -20.57
CA GLU A 828 17.82 -1.11 -21.98
C GLU A 828 16.64 -0.17 -22.19
N GLY A 829 16.92 1.00 -22.80
CA GLY A 829 15.91 2.04 -23.02
C GLY A 829 15.42 2.72 -21.74
N ALA A 830 16.05 2.50 -20.58
CA ALA A 830 15.69 3.16 -19.34
C ALA A 830 15.73 4.68 -19.50
N VAL A 831 14.67 5.35 -19.02
CA VAL A 831 14.54 6.81 -19.11
C VAL A 831 14.79 7.41 -17.74
N VAL A 832 15.80 8.28 -17.67
CA VAL A 832 16.08 9.11 -16.51
C VAL A 832 15.55 10.50 -16.78
N LYS A 833 14.51 10.88 -16.05
CA LYS A 833 13.97 12.25 -16.10
C LYS A 833 14.65 13.12 -15.06
N ALA A 834 14.90 14.36 -15.43
CA ALA A 834 15.17 15.40 -14.46
C ALA A 834 13.87 15.74 -13.71
N THR A 835 13.99 16.01 -12.42
CA THR A 835 12.87 16.46 -11.59
C THR A 835 12.28 17.77 -12.12
N ALA A 836 11.03 18.07 -11.76
CA ALA A 836 10.38 19.33 -12.12
C ALA A 836 11.24 20.57 -11.79
N TRP A 837 11.88 20.58 -10.64
CA TRP A 837 12.74 21.68 -10.22
C TRP A 837 14.04 21.78 -11.02
N GLU A 838 14.69 20.65 -11.33
CA GLU A 838 15.88 20.64 -12.19
C GLU A 838 15.54 21.17 -13.60
N ASN A 839 14.37 20.80 -14.13
CA ASN A 839 13.88 21.34 -15.39
C ASN A 839 13.66 22.86 -15.32
N ILE A 840 13.09 23.37 -14.23
CA ILE A 840 12.94 24.81 -14.00
C ILE A 840 14.32 25.48 -13.96
N ILE A 841 15.25 25.01 -13.13
CA ILE A 841 16.58 25.60 -12.98
C ILE A 841 17.35 25.59 -14.30
N ARG A 842 17.26 24.52 -15.11
CA ARG A 842 17.94 24.45 -16.42
C ARG A 842 17.52 25.57 -17.38
N THR A 843 16.34 26.16 -17.19
CA THR A 843 15.89 27.34 -17.97
C THR A 843 16.33 28.68 -17.39
N LYS A 844 16.93 28.68 -16.19
CA LYS A 844 17.36 29.90 -15.48
C LYS A 844 18.86 30.08 -15.60
N THR A 845 19.28 31.34 -15.63
CA THR A 845 20.71 31.67 -15.70
C THR A 845 21.24 31.88 -14.29
N PRO A 846 22.28 31.14 -13.85
CA PRO A 846 22.98 31.44 -12.62
C PRO A 846 23.52 32.87 -12.67
N LEU A 847 23.21 33.66 -11.64
CA LEU A 847 23.76 34.99 -11.46
C LEU A 847 25.18 34.88 -10.92
N LYS A 848 26.06 35.73 -11.45
CA LYS A 848 27.43 35.81 -10.99
C LYS A 848 27.48 36.45 -9.61
N ILE A 849 27.90 35.67 -8.62
CA ILE A 849 28.28 36.16 -7.30
C ILE A 849 29.70 36.70 -7.42
N VAL A 850 29.87 38.01 -7.21
CA VAL A 850 31.17 38.70 -7.39
C VAL A 850 31.99 38.74 -6.12
N ARG A 851 31.34 38.54 -4.96
CA ARG A 851 32.00 38.50 -3.66
C ARG A 851 31.22 37.59 -2.71
N VAL A 852 31.95 36.81 -1.95
CA VAL A 852 31.44 36.02 -0.83
C VAL A 852 32.30 36.30 0.40
N GLU A 853 31.66 36.57 1.53
CA GLU A 853 32.32 36.82 2.81
C GLU A 853 31.71 35.95 3.88
N ALA A 854 32.55 35.24 4.63
CA ALA A 854 32.13 34.49 5.81
C ALA A 854 32.69 35.15 7.08
N THR A 855 31.99 34.97 8.20
CA THR A 855 32.39 35.54 9.50
C THR A 855 33.72 34.97 9.99
N SER A 856 34.00 33.71 9.64
CA SER A 856 35.25 33.01 9.90
C SER A 856 35.45 31.92 8.84
N GLU A 857 36.67 31.42 8.67
CA GLU A 857 36.95 30.32 7.72
C GLU A 857 38.21 29.54 8.10
N GLN A 858 38.19 28.23 7.86
CA GLN A 858 39.38 27.40 7.99
C GLN A 858 40.29 27.53 6.77
N LYS A 859 41.61 27.38 6.98
CA LYS A 859 42.64 27.56 5.93
C LYS A 859 42.42 26.71 4.66
N ARG A 860 41.74 25.56 4.77
CA ARG A 860 41.43 24.65 3.65
C ARG A 860 39.99 24.74 3.15
N TYR A 861 39.10 25.43 3.87
CA TYR A 861 37.67 25.47 3.64
C TYR A 861 37.20 26.93 3.64
N THR A 862 37.63 27.67 2.61
CA THR A 862 37.45 29.12 2.52
C THR A 862 36.09 29.46 1.93
N ALA A 863 35.64 30.70 2.12
CA ALA A 863 34.35 31.18 1.64
C ALA A 863 34.21 31.07 0.11
N ALA A 864 35.32 31.00 -0.63
CA ALA A 864 35.31 30.83 -2.09
C ALA A 864 34.68 29.51 -2.55
N CYS A 865 34.73 28.45 -1.73
CA CYS A 865 34.10 27.17 -2.02
C CYS A 865 32.58 27.27 -2.10
N ILE A 866 31.97 28.26 -1.43
CA ILE A 866 30.51 28.45 -1.40
C ILE A 866 29.94 28.76 -2.80
N THR A 867 30.76 29.19 -3.75
CA THR A 867 30.30 29.66 -5.06
C THR A 867 31.16 29.14 -6.21
N ASP A 868 31.88 28.04 -6.01
CA ASP A 868 32.77 27.48 -7.04
C ASP A 868 32.06 26.50 -7.99
N GLY A 869 30.80 26.21 -7.73
CA GLY A 869 29.99 25.30 -8.53
C GLY A 869 30.28 23.82 -8.27
N ASP A 870 31.08 23.51 -7.25
CA ASP A 870 31.35 22.16 -6.77
C ASP A 870 30.60 21.89 -5.46
N ASP A 871 29.54 21.09 -5.58
CA ASP A 871 28.71 20.66 -4.46
C ASP A 871 29.44 19.81 -3.40
N PHE A 872 30.70 19.43 -3.64
CA PHE A 872 31.54 18.65 -2.75
C PHE A 872 32.77 19.41 -2.25
N SER A 873 32.93 20.68 -2.64
CA SER A 873 33.83 21.63 -1.99
C SER A 873 33.09 22.28 -0.81
N TRP A 874 33.81 22.73 0.22
CA TRP A 874 33.16 23.26 1.43
C TRP A 874 33.84 24.50 1.96
N TRP A 875 33.02 25.43 2.43
CA TRP A 875 33.40 26.38 3.46
C TRP A 875 33.06 25.80 4.84
N ILE A 876 33.96 25.99 5.81
CA ILE A 876 33.74 25.61 7.20
C ILE A 876 34.26 26.74 8.09
N ALA A 877 33.44 27.16 9.06
CA ALA A 877 33.83 28.11 10.09
C ALA A 877 35.06 27.61 10.89
N ASP A 878 35.92 28.51 11.33
CA ASP A 878 37.14 28.14 12.08
C ASP A 878 36.89 27.81 13.56
N ASN A 879 35.64 28.01 14.02
CA ASN A 879 35.20 27.72 15.37
C ASN A 879 33.70 27.37 15.39
N GLU A 880 33.24 26.85 16.53
CA GLU A 880 31.84 26.41 16.72
C GLU A 880 30.92 27.52 17.27
N THR A 881 31.42 28.75 17.42
CA THR A 881 30.62 29.88 17.94
C THR A 881 29.57 30.26 16.92
N GLN A 882 28.32 30.35 17.36
CA GLN A 882 27.17 30.73 16.53
C GLN A 882 26.60 32.08 16.99
N PRO A 883 25.99 32.87 16.10
CA PRO A 883 25.75 32.56 14.69
C PRO A 883 26.99 32.72 13.79
N GLN A 884 27.03 31.97 12.70
CA GLN A 884 27.97 32.20 11.60
C GLN A 884 27.23 32.82 10.42
N VAL A 885 27.80 33.86 9.82
CA VAL A 885 27.18 34.62 8.73
C VAL A 885 27.99 34.48 7.46
N VAL A 886 27.31 34.17 6.35
CA VAL A 886 27.83 34.20 4.99
C VAL A 886 27.07 35.25 4.20
N THR A 887 27.77 36.20 3.59
CA THR A 887 27.20 37.28 2.77
C THR A 887 27.69 37.16 1.33
N LEU A 888 26.76 37.20 0.39
CA LEU A 888 26.96 37.06 -1.05
C LEU A 888 26.57 38.38 -1.72
N GLU A 889 27.44 38.90 -2.59
CA GLU A 889 27.18 40.10 -3.41
C GLU A 889 27.07 39.71 -4.89
N LEU A 890 26.01 40.18 -5.53
CA LEU A 890 25.83 40.13 -6.97
C LEU A 890 26.49 41.34 -7.64
N ASP A 891 26.93 41.17 -8.89
CA ASP A 891 27.55 42.25 -9.70
C ASP A 891 26.71 43.53 -9.73
N LYS A 892 25.39 43.36 -9.83
CA LYS A 892 24.40 44.44 -9.79
C LYS A 892 23.11 43.96 -9.14
N SER A 893 22.26 44.91 -8.76
CA SER A 893 20.89 44.60 -8.34
C SER A 893 20.15 43.90 -9.47
N GLU A 894 19.62 42.71 -9.19
CA GLU A 894 18.95 41.87 -10.16
C GLU A 894 17.67 41.30 -9.57
N LYS A 895 16.67 41.11 -10.43
CA LYS A 895 15.46 40.38 -10.05
C LYS A 895 15.80 38.89 -9.97
N VAL A 896 15.90 38.37 -8.76
CA VAL A 896 16.27 36.99 -8.47
C VAL A 896 15.03 36.12 -8.50
N PHE A 897 15.08 35.07 -9.31
CA PHE A 897 14.04 34.06 -9.38
C PHE A 897 14.11 33.12 -8.18
N ALA A 898 15.27 32.51 -7.91
CA ALA A 898 15.45 31.54 -6.85
C ALA A 898 16.89 31.51 -6.32
N SER A 899 17.12 30.87 -5.18
CA SER A 899 18.45 30.46 -4.73
C SER A 899 18.48 29.00 -4.30
N ARG A 900 19.59 28.30 -4.56
CA ARG A 900 19.93 26.99 -3.99
C ARG A 900 20.98 27.21 -2.92
N ILE A 901 20.75 26.68 -1.73
CA ILE A 901 21.73 26.66 -0.63
C ILE A 901 21.94 25.20 -0.24
N ARG A 902 23.18 24.73 -0.29
CA ARG A 902 23.59 23.39 0.12
C ARG A 902 24.52 23.51 1.33
N PHE A 903 24.17 22.82 2.41
CA PHE A 903 25.00 22.78 3.62
C PHE A 903 26.08 21.70 3.51
N GLN A 904 27.12 21.82 4.34
CA GLN A 904 28.31 20.96 4.26
C GLN A 904 28.05 19.51 4.71
N LYS A 905 27.20 19.28 5.73
CA LYS A 905 26.92 17.94 6.26
C LYS A 905 25.47 17.57 6.13
N ASP A 906 25.27 16.38 5.59
CA ASP A 906 23.96 15.78 5.45
C ASP A 906 23.43 15.23 6.78
N SER A 907 24.33 14.87 7.71
CA SER A 907 24.02 14.35 9.03
C SER A 907 23.77 15.41 10.11
N SER A 908 24.00 16.69 9.80
CA SER A 908 23.82 17.80 10.75
C SER A 908 22.55 18.59 10.43
N THR A 909 21.85 19.05 11.46
CA THR A 909 20.79 20.05 11.30
C THR A 909 21.36 21.46 11.40
N TYR A 910 20.82 22.37 10.61
CA TYR A 910 21.21 23.77 10.50
C TYR A 910 19.96 24.64 10.65
N THR A 911 19.86 25.34 11.78
CA THR A 911 18.89 26.43 11.95
C THR A 911 19.51 27.67 11.30
N HIS A 912 18.87 28.20 10.27
CA HIS A 912 19.37 29.36 9.54
C HIS A 912 18.26 30.29 9.09
N LYS A 913 18.62 31.55 8.92
CA LYS A 913 17.80 32.53 8.21
C LYS A 913 18.51 33.09 7.00
N VAL A 914 17.72 33.42 6.00
CA VAL A 914 18.18 34.08 4.78
C VAL A 914 17.57 35.47 4.73
N GLU A 915 18.42 36.46 4.51
CA GLU A 915 18.06 37.87 4.41
C GLU A 915 18.58 38.43 3.10
N THR A 916 17.88 39.42 2.56
CA THR A 916 18.22 40.05 1.27
C THR A 916 18.31 41.55 1.41
N SER A 917 19.14 42.19 0.58
CA SER A 917 19.31 43.65 0.57
C SER A 917 19.64 44.17 -0.83
N ILE A 918 19.24 45.40 -1.14
CA ILE A 918 19.66 46.13 -2.34
C ILE A 918 20.89 47.03 -2.08
N ASP A 919 21.13 47.43 -0.83
CA ASP A 919 22.14 48.43 -0.45
C ASP A 919 23.21 47.90 0.53
N GLY A 920 23.04 46.67 1.03
CA GLY A 920 23.93 46.02 2.01
C GLY A 920 23.77 46.54 3.44
N LYS A 921 22.84 47.47 3.68
CA LYS A 921 22.61 48.13 4.97
C LYS A 921 21.25 47.76 5.55
N ASN A 922 20.22 47.81 4.73
CA ASN A 922 18.85 47.48 5.09
C ASN A 922 18.58 46.04 4.65
N TRP A 923 18.36 45.15 5.63
CA TRP A 923 18.19 43.73 5.41
C TRP A 923 16.74 43.35 5.65
N GLU A 924 16.14 42.67 4.68
CA GLU A 924 14.81 42.07 4.80
C GLU A 924 14.94 40.57 5.02
N LEU A 925 14.26 40.04 6.03
CA LEU A 925 14.12 38.60 6.22
C LEU A 925 13.35 37.99 5.03
N LEU A 926 13.95 37.01 4.38
CA LEU A 926 13.31 36.23 3.33
C LEU A 926 12.61 35.01 3.94
N TYR A 927 13.34 34.21 4.71
CA TYR A 927 12.81 33.09 5.48
C TYR A 927 13.78 32.67 6.59
N GLU A 928 13.27 31.87 7.52
CA GLU A 928 14.01 31.17 8.55
C GLU A 928 13.54 29.71 8.58
N ARG A 929 14.46 28.77 8.65
CA ARG A 929 14.14 27.34 8.70
C ARG A 929 15.25 26.53 9.36
N GLU A 930 14.89 25.33 9.79
CA GLU A 930 15.83 24.28 10.16
C GLU A 930 15.84 23.21 9.07
N CYS A 931 17.02 22.80 8.62
CA CYS A 931 17.18 21.83 7.54
C CYS A 931 18.45 20.98 7.75
N THR A 932 18.60 19.87 7.04
CA THR A 932 19.90 19.16 6.93
C THR A 932 20.59 19.51 5.62
N GLY A 933 21.82 19.03 5.40
CA GLY A 933 22.48 19.11 4.09
C GLY A 933 21.70 18.44 2.95
N TRP A 934 20.83 17.46 3.26
CA TRP A 934 19.92 16.81 2.31
C TRP A 934 18.67 17.63 1.96
N ASP A 935 18.27 18.58 2.80
CA ASP A 935 17.09 19.42 2.56
C ASP A 935 17.47 20.67 1.73
N PHE A 936 18.15 20.42 0.61
CA PHE A 936 18.58 21.43 -0.36
C PHE A 936 17.44 21.80 -1.32
N LYS A 937 16.31 22.26 -0.80
CA LYS A 937 15.27 22.86 -1.66
C LYS A 937 15.68 24.24 -2.10
N PRO A 938 15.76 24.52 -3.40
CA PRO A 938 16.01 25.88 -3.81
C PRO A 938 14.74 26.70 -3.59
N VAL A 939 14.92 27.91 -3.08
CA VAL A 939 13.82 28.76 -2.61
C VAL A 939 13.54 29.81 -3.67
N GLN A 940 12.29 29.88 -4.14
CA GLN A 940 11.85 30.99 -4.98
C GLN A 940 11.87 32.28 -4.16
N ILE A 941 12.53 33.31 -4.69
CA ILE A 941 12.68 34.61 -4.03
C ILE A 941 11.73 35.62 -4.65
N GLY A 942 11.70 35.69 -5.99
CA GLY A 942 10.84 36.62 -6.73
C GLY A 942 11.08 38.11 -6.45
N LYS A 943 12.17 38.47 -5.76
CA LYS A 943 12.52 39.85 -5.34
C LYS A 943 13.74 40.36 -6.09
N GLU A 944 13.86 41.68 -6.16
CA GLU A 944 15.10 42.33 -6.56
C GLU A 944 16.07 42.39 -5.36
N LEU A 945 17.32 41.96 -5.55
CA LEU A 945 18.36 42.04 -4.53
C LEU A 945 19.73 42.26 -5.19
N LYS A 946 20.65 42.87 -4.42
CA LYS A 946 22.08 42.89 -4.73
C LYS A 946 22.88 42.02 -3.76
N TYR A 947 22.41 41.86 -2.52
CA TYR A 947 23.08 41.10 -1.48
C TYR A 947 22.14 40.04 -0.89
N MET A 948 22.71 38.89 -0.57
CA MET A 948 22.07 37.80 0.16
C MET A 948 22.93 37.44 1.37
N ARG A 949 22.29 37.30 2.54
CA ARG A 949 22.97 36.92 3.78
C ARG A 949 22.33 35.66 4.34
N ILE A 950 23.15 34.67 4.61
CA ILE A 950 22.78 33.41 5.24
C ILE A 950 23.36 33.45 6.65
N THR A 951 22.49 33.52 7.66
CA THR A 951 22.88 33.48 9.06
C THR A 951 22.56 32.11 9.61
N ILE A 952 23.59 31.31 9.87
CA ILE A 952 23.49 29.99 10.50
C ILE A 952 23.46 30.21 12.01
N GLU A 953 22.28 30.15 12.59
CA GLU A 953 22.01 30.41 14.01
C GLU A 953 22.34 29.21 14.88
N LYS A 954 22.18 28.00 14.34
CA LYS A 954 22.55 26.77 15.03
C LYS A 954 23.01 25.69 14.06
N SER A 955 24.00 24.90 14.47
CA SER A 955 24.37 23.62 13.85
C SER A 955 24.37 22.53 14.92
N SER A 956 23.83 21.35 14.62
CA SER A 956 23.71 20.25 15.59
C SER A 956 25.05 19.60 15.94
N GLU A 957 26.04 19.64 15.04
CA GLU A 957 27.34 18.98 15.23
C GLU A 957 28.50 19.72 14.55
N GLY A 958 29.46 20.17 15.36
CA GLY A 958 30.69 20.81 14.89
C GLY A 958 30.50 22.24 14.39
N ALA A 959 31.52 22.75 13.69
CA ALA A 959 31.49 24.07 13.08
C ALA A 959 30.52 24.12 11.90
N ALA A 960 29.87 25.28 11.72
CA ALA A 960 28.96 25.50 10.59
C ALA A 960 29.71 25.44 9.25
N GLY A 961 29.05 24.93 8.21
CA GLY A 961 29.64 24.85 6.88
C GLY A 961 28.58 24.84 5.78
N LEU A 962 28.99 25.34 4.62
CA LEU A 962 28.21 25.36 3.39
C LEU A 962 29.02 24.68 2.29
N ALA A 963 28.34 23.93 1.43
CA ALA A 963 28.92 23.39 0.23
C ALA A 963 28.83 24.42 -0.91
N GLU A 964 27.62 24.77 -1.33
CA GLU A 964 27.40 25.61 -2.51
C GLU A 964 26.16 26.48 -2.33
N VAL A 965 26.23 27.71 -2.86
CA VAL A 965 25.11 28.64 -2.98
C VAL A 965 25.05 29.18 -4.40
N THR A 966 23.95 28.85 -5.09
CA THR A 966 23.69 29.33 -6.44
C THR A 966 22.46 30.23 -6.45
N ILE A 967 22.55 31.39 -7.10
CA ILE A 967 21.43 32.33 -7.24
C ILE A 967 21.01 32.37 -8.72
N TYR A 968 19.72 32.32 -9.02
CA TYR A 968 19.20 32.20 -10.39
C TYR A 968 18.35 33.42 -10.79
N LYS A 969 18.48 33.83 -12.06
CA LYS A 969 17.65 34.86 -12.71
C LYS A 969 16.53 34.27 -13.56
#